data_AF-X0GP24-F1
#
_entry.id   AF-X0GP24-F1
#
_cell.length_a   1.000
_cell.length_b   1.000
_cell.length_c   1.000
_cell.angle_alpha   90.00
_cell.angle_beta   90.00
_cell.angle_gamma   90.00
#
_symmetry.space_group_name_H-M   'P 1'
#
loop_
_entity.id
_entity.type
_entity.pdbx_description
1 polymer ?
#
loop_
_entity_poly.entity_id
_entity_poly.type
_entity_poly.pdbx_seq_one_letter_code
_entity_poly.pdbx_strand_id
1 'polypeptide(L)'
;MADRKSADELERLLQEAIQRAEDAERERQDERRRAEEQRQRAEDAERERQDERRRADDAERERQEERQRAEKERQRAEDAERERQDERQRAEKERQRADASEEETRPTTIEEYITACHTSVFSRFTIETDPKLSSRGSITNPRNKWCPKNLQPWTDFIHEQRLTFGILNDTFPIDSRVFENRAFLAGLGDRVSQRRIADEKSLEYFLHNSVEDPVRVIIQQLREVETVTAAFEIGDGIVFENHPHALGDTAEEVVERETLATPRTPDHGRDLNQLRPDQICVTRSNNEPFAPSTMVYISEYKSPCKLTVQHLRIGLRPMDIYKEVVNRKTIPTSVDPDALFRYHAERLTASAITQTYHYMIESGLEYGNLTIGEATVFLKIDWNEPDTLLYHLAEPKYEVSAHPDSFHICTAVGQYLAFTLMALGSPGEQHEHGQEERRSVMNNLKTWAEDFETTLRSIPENERSASSEHSPDYQPTTYNDVERSPYLLRRRRRRAAEPQIDEISSRRDDRREPSDDESTRPPDTPTPAGRSTGQASRRSQRLARRPRGDIHQQGRQYCTQKCLLGLVRGGFLDPKCPNVALHCSNRPTQACHPVSHGKWLALLQKQLERSLDEGITRLRQGGTRSVLFQVTLLAYGYTFLGKGTVRAFVSDLTHEAAVYNRLSPLQGRDVPVFLGAIDLRAMDKIYYFVHRVYVVHITFLSWGGDSLADALKTGGFTDKNLQSMAITALRAMHQEGVVHKDVLFSNMLFNREVKRVMMIDFERAVLVKPPRPPLAQLVPNKRRRKPEETECKKTATSSCNIRRVGEGFSKDILDAKMVFWDLDSRYGIAK
;
A
#
# COMPACT_ATOMS: atom_id res chain seq x y z
N MET A 1 178.02 -29.30 36.72
CA MET A 1 177.31 -30.55 37.04
C MET A 1 175.93 -30.12 37.52
N ALA A 2 174.93 -29.92 36.65
CA ALA A 2 174.30 -30.83 35.68
C ALA A 2 173.15 -31.63 36.33
N ASP A 3 172.03 -31.72 35.60
CA ASP A 3 170.80 -32.51 35.84
C ASP A 3 170.14 -32.43 37.22
N ARG A 4 169.32 -31.38 37.41
CA ARG A 4 168.10 -31.45 38.29
C ARG A 4 167.04 -30.34 38.11
N LYS A 5 167.03 -29.57 37.02
CA LYS A 5 166.12 -28.42 36.80
C LYS A 5 165.04 -28.61 35.71
N SER A 6 164.78 -29.84 35.27
CA SER A 6 163.90 -30.12 34.13
C SER A 6 162.59 -30.85 34.47
N ALA A 7 162.27 -31.04 35.75
CA ALA A 7 161.04 -31.71 36.20
C ALA A 7 159.97 -30.68 36.62
N ASP A 8 160.29 -29.82 37.58
CA ASP A 8 159.38 -28.89 38.26
C ASP A 8 158.63 -27.94 37.29
N GLU A 9 159.26 -27.56 36.18
CA GLU A 9 158.65 -26.69 35.17
C GLU A 9 157.66 -27.44 34.26
N LEU A 10 157.87 -28.73 34.02
CA LEU A 10 156.94 -29.56 33.26
C LEU A 10 155.69 -29.90 34.09
N GLU A 11 155.88 -30.17 35.39
CA GLU A 11 154.77 -30.44 36.32
C GLU A 11 153.87 -29.22 36.53
N ARG A 12 154.46 -28.02 36.65
CA ARG A 12 153.71 -26.75 36.70
C ARG A 12 152.89 -26.49 35.43
N LEU A 13 153.45 -26.76 34.24
CA LEU A 13 152.74 -26.62 32.97
C LEU A 13 151.63 -27.68 32.80
N LEU A 14 151.83 -28.90 33.33
CA LEU A 14 150.79 -29.94 33.33
C LEU A 14 149.62 -29.54 34.24
N GLN A 15 149.90 -28.97 35.43
CA GLN A 15 148.87 -28.46 36.33
C GLN A 15 148.11 -27.27 35.74
N GLU A 16 148.77 -26.32 35.07
CA GLU A 16 148.06 -25.25 34.34
C GLU A 16 147.18 -25.80 33.20
N ALA A 17 147.64 -26.83 32.48
CA ALA A 17 146.87 -27.45 31.42
C ALA A 17 145.63 -28.21 31.95
N ILE A 18 145.76 -28.90 33.08
CA ILE A 18 144.64 -29.58 33.76
C ILE A 18 143.64 -28.54 34.28
N GLN A 19 144.10 -27.49 34.96
CA GLN A 19 143.21 -26.44 35.49
C GLN A 19 142.43 -25.76 34.36
N ARG A 20 143.08 -25.40 33.24
CA ARG A 20 142.38 -24.82 32.07
C ARG A 20 141.44 -25.81 31.39
N ALA A 21 141.71 -27.11 31.43
CA ALA A 21 140.79 -28.13 30.92
C ALA A 21 139.56 -28.28 31.81
N GLU A 22 139.73 -28.30 33.13
CA GLU A 22 138.63 -28.31 34.11
C GLU A 22 137.79 -27.02 34.04
N ASP A 23 138.42 -25.85 33.98
CA ASP A 23 137.71 -24.57 33.91
C ASP A 23 136.90 -24.46 32.61
N ALA A 24 137.48 -24.87 31.46
CA ALA A 24 136.75 -24.94 30.20
C ALA A 24 135.67 -26.04 30.20
N GLU A 25 135.81 -27.12 30.95
CA GLU A 25 134.72 -28.10 31.14
C GLU A 25 133.60 -27.56 32.03
N ARG A 26 133.94 -26.82 33.10
CA ARG A 26 132.95 -26.11 33.94
C ARG A 26 132.19 -25.06 33.13
N GLU A 27 132.86 -24.24 32.31
CA GLU A 27 132.20 -23.30 31.39
C GLU A 27 131.25 -24.04 30.43
N ARG A 28 131.68 -25.15 29.82
CA ARG A 28 130.81 -25.93 28.92
C ARG A 28 129.65 -26.64 29.64
N GLN A 29 129.78 -26.97 30.92
CA GLN A 29 128.67 -27.46 31.74
C GLN A 29 127.70 -26.32 32.12
N ASP A 30 128.21 -25.13 32.46
CA ASP A 30 127.41 -23.94 32.74
C ASP A 30 126.69 -23.41 31.49
N GLU A 31 127.33 -23.42 30.32
CA GLU A 31 126.71 -23.09 29.03
C GLU A 31 125.61 -24.09 28.67
N ARG A 32 125.87 -25.41 28.82
CA ARG A 32 124.84 -26.44 28.62
C ARG A 32 123.65 -26.22 29.56
N ARG A 33 123.91 -26.00 30.84
CA ARG A 33 122.88 -25.73 31.84
C ARG A 33 122.08 -24.46 31.51
N ARG A 34 122.74 -23.37 31.09
CA ARG A 34 122.06 -22.14 30.66
C ARG A 34 121.22 -22.36 29.39
N ALA A 35 121.70 -23.15 28.43
CA ALA A 35 120.96 -23.52 27.24
C ALA A 35 119.76 -24.45 27.55
N GLU A 36 119.89 -25.32 28.54
CA GLU A 36 118.85 -26.23 29.01
C GLU A 36 117.78 -25.49 29.82
N GLU A 37 118.19 -24.58 30.72
CA GLU A 37 117.29 -23.63 31.41
C GLU A 37 116.60 -22.67 30.43
N GLN A 38 117.26 -22.25 29.34
CA GLN A 38 116.62 -21.48 28.27
C GLN A 38 115.62 -22.31 27.45
N ARG A 39 115.93 -23.57 27.14
CA ARG A 39 115.00 -24.49 26.48
C ARG A 39 113.76 -24.75 27.35
N GLN A 40 113.94 -25.03 28.63
CA GLN A 40 112.83 -25.26 29.55
C GLN A 40 111.92 -24.02 29.61
N ARG A 41 112.49 -22.81 29.77
CA ARG A 41 111.72 -21.56 29.73
C ARG A 41 111.04 -21.30 28.38
N ALA A 42 111.63 -21.73 27.26
CA ALA A 42 111.01 -21.62 25.94
C ALA A 42 109.83 -22.58 25.77
N GLU A 43 109.96 -23.83 26.23
CA GLU A 43 108.89 -24.83 26.26
C GLU A 43 107.76 -24.45 27.21
N ASP A 44 108.08 -24.01 28.42
CA ASP A 44 107.08 -23.59 29.42
C ASP A 44 106.30 -22.37 28.91
N ALA A 45 106.98 -21.36 28.36
CA ALA A 45 106.33 -20.22 27.72
C ALA A 45 105.56 -20.61 26.44
N GLU A 46 105.91 -21.71 25.77
CA GLU A 46 105.10 -22.23 24.66
C GLU A 46 103.85 -22.95 25.16
N ARG A 47 103.93 -23.71 26.26
CA ARG A 47 102.77 -24.30 26.94
C ARG A 47 101.80 -23.24 27.43
N GLU A 48 102.30 -22.17 28.07
CA GLU A 48 101.47 -21.01 28.45
C GLU A 48 100.77 -20.40 27.24
N ARG A 49 101.49 -20.14 26.14
CA ARG A 49 100.88 -19.65 24.88
C ARG A 49 99.87 -20.63 24.27
N GLN A 50 100.04 -21.94 24.44
CA GLN A 50 99.07 -22.94 23.96
C GLN A 50 97.82 -23.00 24.85
N ASP A 51 97.95 -22.92 26.17
CA ASP A 51 96.81 -22.92 27.09
C ASP A 51 96.08 -21.56 27.12
N GLU A 52 96.76 -20.44 26.92
CA GLU A 52 96.11 -19.15 26.63
C GLU A 52 95.29 -19.20 25.33
N ARG A 53 95.85 -19.80 24.26
CA ARG A 53 95.10 -20.03 23.00
C ARG A 53 93.87 -20.90 23.22
N ARG A 54 93.99 -22.03 23.96
CA ARG A 54 92.83 -22.88 24.29
C ARG A 54 91.76 -22.12 25.05
N ARG A 55 92.14 -21.35 26.08
CA ARG A 55 91.20 -20.50 26.84
C ARG A 55 90.55 -19.43 25.97
N ALA A 56 91.29 -18.84 25.03
CA ALA A 56 90.74 -17.88 24.06
C ALA A 56 89.74 -18.54 23.10
N ASP A 57 90.09 -19.71 22.55
CA ASP A 57 89.25 -20.51 21.65
C ASP A 57 87.97 -21.01 22.36
N ASP A 58 88.08 -21.49 23.61
CA ASP A 58 86.94 -21.97 24.40
C ASP A 58 86.02 -20.81 24.81
N ALA A 59 86.58 -19.70 25.30
CA ALA A 59 85.78 -18.50 25.56
C ALA A 59 85.18 -17.92 24.28
N GLU A 60 85.78 -18.15 23.10
CA GLU A 60 85.15 -17.80 21.82
C GLU A 60 84.02 -18.76 21.44
N ARG A 61 84.18 -20.07 21.66
CA ARG A 61 83.09 -21.06 21.53
C ARG A 61 81.90 -20.69 22.40
N GLU A 62 82.12 -20.35 23.67
CA GLU A 62 81.06 -19.88 24.58
C GLU A 62 80.37 -18.61 24.07
N ARG A 63 81.13 -17.59 23.64
CA ARG A 63 80.57 -16.37 23.03
C ARG A 63 79.80 -16.64 21.73
N GLN A 64 80.22 -17.62 20.93
CA GLN A 64 79.50 -18.03 19.71
C GLN A 64 78.21 -18.79 20.05
N GLU A 65 78.23 -19.68 21.04
CA GLU A 65 77.02 -20.35 21.53
C GLU A 65 76.01 -19.39 22.16
N GLU A 66 76.46 -18.46 23.00
CA GLU A 66 75.61 -17.43 23.62
C GLU A 66 74.95 -16.56 22.54
N ARG A 67 75.71 -16.12 21.54
CA ARG A 67 75.17 -15.41 20.37
C ARG A 67 74.13 -16.23 19.61
N GLN A 68 74.38 -17.51 19.34
CA GLN A 68 73.40 -18.37 18.69
C GLN A 68 72.15 -18.60 19.54
N ARG A 69 72.25 -18.64 20.87
CA ARG A 69 71.10 -18.74 21.78
C ARG A 69 70.27 -17.46 21.74
N ALA A 70 70.91 -16.30 21.89
CA ALA A 70 70.28 -14.98 21.80
C ALA A 70 69.65 -14.72 20.42
N GLU A 71 70.28 -15.17 19.33
CA GLU A 71 69.73 -15.07 17.97
C GLU A 71 68.51 -15.97 17.78
N LYS A 72 68.53 -17.21 18.28
CA LYS A 72 67.37 -18.13 18.26
C LYS A 72 66.23 -17.62 19.15
N GLU A 73 66.52 -17.00 20.28
CA GLU A 73 65.53 -16.39 21.17
C GLU A 73 64.92 -15.13 20.54
N ARG A 74 65.74 -14.26 19.95
CA ARG A 74 65.28 -13.09 19.19
C ARG A 74 64.41 -13.52 17.99
N GLN A 75 64.82 -14.53 17.23
CA GLN A 75 64.03 -15.04 16.11
C GLN A 75 62.65 -15.53 16.57
N ARG A 76 62.59 -16.30 17.68
CA ARG A 76 61.32 -16.72 18.30
C ARG A 76 60.47 -15.54 18.78
N ALA A 77 61.09 -14.51 19.35
CA ALA A 77 60.39 -13.31 19.81
C ALA A 77 59.81 -12.51 18.62
N GLU A 78 60.57 -12.37 17.53
CA GLU A 78 60.10 -11.74 16.29
C GLU A 78 59.03 -12.57 15.58
N ASP A 79 59.13 -13.90 15.55
CA ASP A 79 58.12 -14.77 14.94
C ASP A 79 56.83 -14.77 15.76
N ALA A 80 56.91 -14.83 17.09
CA ALA A 80 55.73 -14.69 17.94
C ALA A 80 55.12 -13.27 17.87
N GLU A 81 55.92 -12.24 17.59
CA GLU A 81 55.43 -10.88 17.32
C GLU A 81 54.75 -10.79 15.95
N ARG A 82 55.30 -11.44 14.91
CA ARG A 82 54.65 -11.62 13.61
C ARG A 82 53.32 -12.34 13.75
N GLU A 83 53.26 -13.46 14.47
CA GLU A 83 52.01 -14.20 14.72
C GLU A 83 50.96 -13.35 15.44
N ARG A 84 51.33 -12.58 16.48
CA ARG A 84 50.42 -11.63 17.15
C ARG A 84 49.91 -10.53 16.23
N GLN A 85 50.74 -10.02 15.32
CA GLN A 85 50.34 -8.99 14.35
C GLN A 85 49.42 -9.57 13.27
N ASP A 86 49.68 -10.78 12.80
CA ASP A 86 48.84 -11.52 11.88
C ASP A 86 47.46 -11.85 12.49
N GLU A 87 47.42 -12.30 13.73
CA GLU A 87 46.19 -12.57 14.49
C GLU A 87 45.37 -11.30 14.67
N ARG A 88 46.00 -10.18 15.09
CA ARG A 88 45.34 -8.87 15.19
C ARG A 88 44.76 -8.41 13.86
N GLN A 89 45.52 -8.53 12.76
CA GLN A 89 45.01 -8.18 11.43
C GLN A 89 43.86 -9.06 10.98
N ARG A 90 43.84 -10.35 11.35
CA ARG A 90 42.72 -11.26 11.05
C ARG A 90 41.48 -10.87 11.85
N ALA A 91 41.61 -10.67 13.17
CA ALA A 91 40.53 -10.23 14.05
C ALA A 91 39.97 -8.85 13.65
N GLU A 92 40.82 -7.92 13.22
CA GLU A 92 40.38 -6.61 12.70
C GLU A 92 39.62 -6.76 11.38
N LYS A 93 40.11 -7.55 10.42
CA LYS A 93 39.41 -7.82 9.14
C LYS A 93 38.11 -8.59 9.33
N GLU A 94 38.05 -9.49 10.30
CA GLU A 94 36.84 -10.23 10.67
C GLU A 94 35.81 -9.30 11.32
N ARG A 95 36.24 -8.44 12.24
CA ARG A 95 35.39 -7.38 12.81
C ARG A 95 34.89 -6.42 11.74
N GLN A 96 35.76 -5.88 10.88
CA GLN A 96 35.35 -4.99 9.78
C GLN A 96 34.31 -5.65 8.86
N ARG A 97 34.42 -6.97 8.64
CA ARG A 97 33.41 -7.75 7.90
C ARG A 97 32.10 -7.91 8.68
N ALA A 98 32.16 -8.15 9.99
CA ALA A 98 30.98 -8.25 10.84
C ALA A 98 30.24 -6.90 10.92
N ASP A 99 30.95 -5.82 11.27
CA ASP A 99 30.44 -4.45 11.36
C ASP A 99 29.79 -4.02 10.01
N ALA A 100 30.41 -4.37 8.86
CA ALA A 100 29.82 -4.11 7.53
C ALA A 100 28.59 -4.98 7.21
N SER A 101 28.62 -6.27 7.59
CA SER A 101 27.47 -7.16 7.40
C SER A 101 26.28 -6.77 8.28
N GLU A 102 26.51 -6.19 9.45
CA GLU A 102 25.47 -5.61 10.31
C GLU A 102 24.89 -4.33 9.67
N GLU A 103 25.72 -3.44 9.13
CA GLU A 103 25.29 -2.24 8.39
C GLU A 103 24.43 -2.56 7.15
N GLU A 104 24.70 -3.66 6.44
CA GLU A 104 23.88 -4.11 5.31
C GLU A 104 22.57 -4.81 5.71
N THR A 105 22.53 -5.47 6.87
CA THR A 105 21.39 -6.32 7.30
C THR A 105 20.50 -5.71 8.38
N ARG A 106 20.92 -4.63 9.04
CA ARG A 106 20.07 -3.86 9.97
C ARG A 106 18.88 -3.20 9.25
N PRO A 107 17.72 -3.05 9.92
CA PRO A 107 16.61 -2.27 9.37
C PRO A 107 17.01 -0.81 9.10
N THR A 108 16.43 -0.24 8.04
CA THR A 108 16.72 1.12 7.59
C THR A 108 15.78 2.14 8.23
N THR A 109 16.24 3.41 8.34
CA THR A 109 15.36 4.56 8.60
C THR A 109 14.55 4.92 7.35
N ILE A 110 13.53 5.78 7.47
CA ILE A 110 12.69 6.17 6.33
C ILE A 110 13.51 6.80 5.19
N GLU A 111 14.47 7.67 5.51
CA GLU A 111 15.34 8.29 4.50
C GLU A 111 16.33 7.29 3.88
N GLU A 112 16.94 6.42 4.69
CA GLU A 112 17.81 5.35 4.20
C GLU A 112 17.08 4.37 3.30
N TYR A 113 15.82 4.04 3.63
CA TYR A 113 14.96 3.14 2.88
C TYR A 113 14.62 3.71 1.51
N ILE A 114 14.06 4.92 1.47
CA ILE A 114 13.70 5.63 0.24
C ILE A 114 14.94 5.80 -0.66
N THR A 115 16.08 6.14 -0.06
CA THR A 115 17.39 6.22 -0.76
C THR A 115 17.79 4.86 -1.33
N ALA A 116 17.75 3.78 -0.54
CA ALA A 116 18.14 2.44 -0.96
C ALA A 116 17.20 1.85 -2.02
N CYS A 117 15.89 2.11 -1.95
CA CYS A 117 14.94 1.77 -3.01
C CYS A 117 15.34 2.43 -4.34
N HIS A 118 15.78 3.69 -4.32
CA HIS A 118 16.27 4.34 -5.52
C HIS A 118 17.61 3.77 -6.00
N THR A 119 18.64 3.73 -5.15
CA THR A 119 20.00 3.35 -5.53
C THR A 119 20.13 1.88 -5.92
N SER A 120 19.37 0.99 -5.28
CA SER A 120 19.47 -0.46 -5.46
C SER A 120 18.43 -1.04 -6.41
N VAL A 121 17.19 -0.51 -6.42
CA VAL A 121 16.06 -1.07 -7.18
C VAL A 121 15.70 -0.21 -8.39
N PHE A 122 15.32 1.06 -8.18
CA PHE A 122 14.85 1.94 -9.25
C PHE A 122 15.94 2.25 -10.29
N SER A 123 17.19 2.37 -9.84
CA SER A 123 18.39 2.55 -10.70
C SER A 123 18.58 1.44 -11.75
N ARG A 124 17.95 0.28 -11.58
CA ARG A 124 18.02 -0.86 -12.50
C ARG A 124 17.03 -0.76 -13.67
N PHE A 125 16.22 0.31 -13.74
CA PHE A 125 15.27 0.55 -14.82
C PHE A 125 15.95 0.46 -16.20
N THR A 126 15.51 -0.49 -17.03
CA THR A 126 16.12 -0.75 -18.34
C THR A 126 15.03 -1.03 -19.38
N ILE A 127 14.97 -0.20 -20.42
CA ILE A 127 14.04 -0.34 -21.56
C ILE A 127 14.61 -1.39 -22.54
N GLU A 128 13.75 -2.17 -23.20
CA GLU A 128 14.16 -3.00 -24.34
C GLU A 128 14.29 -2.15 -25.60
N THR A 129 15.48 -2.17 -26.20
CA THR A 129 15.85 -1.34 -27.34
C THR A 129 15.58 -1.97 -28.70
N ASP A 130 15.33 -3.28 -28.80
CA ASP A 130 14.92 -3.92 -30.06
C ASP A 130 13.40 -3.71 -30.34
N PRO A 131 13.02 -2.99 -31.42
CA PRO A 131 11.61 -2.79 -31.78
C PRO A 131 10.87 -4.08 -32.17
N LYS A 132 11.58 -5.21 -32.36
CA LYS A 132 10.98 -6.54 -32.58
C LYS A 132 10.60 -7.25 -31.29
N LEU A 133 11.17 -6.84 -30.16
CA LEU A 133 10.92 -7.41 -28.83
C LEU A 133 9.96 -6.52 -28.01
N SER A 134 9.94 -5.21 -28.28
CA SER A 134 8.91 -4.31 -27.74
C SER A 134 7.51 -4.63 -28.30
N SER A 135 6.48 -4.50 -27.47
CA SER A 135 5.11 -4.83 -27.89
C SER A 135 4.53 -3.80 -28.86
N ARG A 136 4.09 -4.28 -30.02
CA ARG A 136 3.22 -3.55 -30.97
C ARG A 136 1.74 -3.55 -30.53
N GLY A 137 1.49 -3.58 -29.22
CA GLY A 137 0.15 -3.54 -28.66
C GLY A 137 -0.52 -2.19 -28.98
N SER A 138 -1.86 -2.20 -29.09
CA SER A 138 -2.60 -0.95 -29.28
C SER A 138 -2.29 0.05 -28.16
N ILE A 139 -2.50 1.33 -28.47
CA ILE A 139 -2.26 2.44 -27.54
C ILE A 139 -3.60 3.14 -27.36
N THR A 140 -3.92 3.45 -26.10
CA THR A 140 -5.05 4.25 -25.62
C THR A 140 -5.89 4.93 -26.70
N ASN A 141 -7.10 4.45 -26.90
CA ASN A 141 -8.06 5.22 -27.68
C ASN A 141 -8.75 6.26 -26.77
N PRO A 142 -8.57 7.59 -26.98
CA PRO A 142 -9.28 8.62 -26.23
C PRO A 142 -10.69 8.84 -26.79
N ARG A 143 -11.07 8.19 -27.89
CA ARG A 143 -12.34 8.45 -28.58
C ARG A 143 -13.54 8.25 -27.67
N ASN A 144 -14.36 9.29 -27.56
CA ASN A 144 -15.50 9.45 -26.65
C ASN A 144 -15.16 9.62 -25.15
N LYS A 145 -13.89 9.72 -24.75
CA LYS A 145 -13.48 10.08 -23.37
C LYS A 145 -13.67 11.59 -23.17
N TRP A 146 -14.00 12.04 -21.95
CA TRP A 146 -13.99 13.46 -21.59
C TRP A 146 -12.56 14.00 -21.67
N CYS A 147 -12.40 15.21 -22.20
CA CYS A 147 -11.10 15.85 -22.40
C CYS A 147 -11.05 17.16 -21.61
N PRO A 148 -9.95 17.45 -20.88
CA PRO A 148 -9.78 18.75 -20.25
C PRO A 148 -9.63 19.82 -21.34
N LYS A 149 -10.16 21.01 -21.11
CA LYS A 149 -10.02 22.13 -22.04
C LYS A 149 -8.63 22.74 -21.90
N ASN A 150 -8.24 23.07 -20.67
CA ASN A 150 -7.01 23.79 -20.36
C ASN A 150 -6.02 22.83 -19.70
N LEU A 151 -4.79 22.77 -20.20
CA LEU A 151 -3.67 22.11 -19.51
C LEU A 151 -2.78 23.20 -18.91
N GLN A 152 -2.43 23.11 -17.62
CA GLN A 152 -1.62 24.11 -16.92
C GLN A 152 -0.60 23.47 -15.95
N PRO A 153 0.59 24.05 -15.74
CA PRO A 153 1.51 23.58 -14.71
C PRO A 153 0.92 23.69 -13.29
N TRP A 154 1.07 22.64 -12.50
CA TRP A 154 0.82 22.64 -11.06
C TRP A 154 2.02 23.32 -10.37
N THR A 155 2.02 24.65 -10.33
CA THR A 155 3.11 25.47 -9.75
C THR A 155 3.39 25.10 -8.30
N ASP A 156 2.33 24.80 -7.56
CA ASP A 156 2.39 24.67 -6.11
C ASP A 156 2.80 23.27 -5.66
N PHE A 157 2.92 22.30 -6.57
CA PHE A 157 3.30 20.90 -6.28
C PHE A 157 4.56 20.78 -5.43
N ILE A 158 5.59 21.60 -5.70
CA ILE A 158 6.83 21.61 -4.92
C ILE A 158 6.60 22.17 -3.52
N HIS A 159 5.75 23.17 -3.36
CA HIS A 159 5.38 23.70 -2.05
C HIS A 159 4.56 22.69 -1.24
N GLU A 160 3.56 22.05 -1.86
CA GLU A 160 2.76 20.97 -1.28
C GLU A 160 3.66 19.78 -0.89
N GLN A 161 4.57 19.31 -1.76
CA GLN A 161 5.56 18.25 -1.47
C GLN A 161 6.43 18.58 -0.24
N ARG A 162 6.97 19.79 -0.15
CA ARG A 162 7.82 20.23 0.96
C ARG A 162 7.06 20.40 2.27
N LEU A 163 5.78 20.77 2.20
CA LEU A 163 4.89 20.84 3.35
C LEU A 163 4.55 19.44 3.87
N THR A 164 4.19 18.52 2.97
CA THR A 164 3.92 17.11 3.29
C THR A 164 5.11 16.43 3.94
N PHE A 165 6.34 16.59 3.39
CA PHE A 165 7.55 16.07 4.05
C PHE A 165 7.88 16.79 5.36
N GLY A 166 7.58 18.09 5.50
CA GLY A 166 7.72 18.82 6.76
C GLY A 166 6.81 18.26 7.86
N ILE A 167 5.53 18.06 7.54
CA ILE A 167 4.54 17.43 8.43
C ILE A 167 4.99 16.01 8.79
N LEU A 168 5.45 15.22 7.81
CA LEU A 168 5.92 13.85 8.03
C LEU A 168 7.11 13.82 9.00
N ASN A 169 8.11 14.67 8.80
CA ASN A 169 9.32 14.69 9.63
C ASN A 169 9.08 15.22 11.05
N ASP A 170 8.04 16.03 11.27
CA ASP A 170 7.61 16.47 12.61
C ASP A 170 6.67 15.47 13.32
N THR A 171 6.02 14.56 12.59
CA THR A 171 5.01 13.62 13.12
C THR A 171 5.48 12.17 13.23
N PHE A 172 6.37 11.71 12.34
CA PHE A 172 6.97 10.37 12.36
C PHE A 172 8.37 10.40 13.00
N PRO A 173 8.76 9.41 13.81
CA PRO A 173 10.13 9.30 14.32
C PRO A 173 11.10 8.91 13.20
N ILE A 174 11.72 9.90 12.55
CA ILE A 174 12.63 9.71 11.40
C ILE A 174 13.82 8.77 11.68
N ASP A 175 14.33 8.74 12.92
CA ASP A 175 15.41 7.83 13.38
C ASP A 175 14.95 6.36 13.53
N SER A 176 13.66 6.07 13.37
CA SER A 176 13.08 4.75 13.59
C SER A 176 13.49 3.76 12.51
N ARG A 177 14.15 2.68 12.92
CA ARG A 177 14.67 1.62 12.05
C ARG A 177 13.66 0.48 11.94
N VAL A 178 12.68 0.65 11.05
CA VAL A 178 11.53 -0.28 10.88
C VAL A 178 11.33 -0.77 9.44
N PHE A 179 12.12 -0.30 8.48
CA PHE A 179 12.00 -0.64 7.06
C PHE A 179 13.04 -1.69 6.62
N GLU A 180 12.82 -2.34 5.47
CA GLU A 180 13.69 -3.45 5.03
C GLU A 180 15.15 -3.03 4.85
N ASN A 181 16.05 -4.01 5.05
CA ASN A 181 17.49 -3.77 5.04
C ASN A 181 18.07 -3.60 3.62
N ARG A 182 19.27 -3.04 3.54
CA ARG A 182 19.95 -2.74 2.26
C ARG A 182 20.26 -4.01 1.46
N ALA A 183 20.61 -5.11 2.13
CA ALA A 183 20.84 -6.40 1.50
C ALA A 183 19.59 -6.96 0.78
N PHE A 184 18.40 -6.84 1.39
CA PHE A 184 17.13 -7.22 0.76
C PHE A 184 16.84 -6.37 -0.48
N LEU A 185 17.01 -5.05 -0.38
CA LEU A 185 16.79 -4.13 -1.49
C LEU A 185 17.79 -4.34 -2.64
N ALA A 186 19.04 -4.70 -2.36
CA ALA A 186 20.01 -5.12 -3.37
C ALA A 186 19.55 -6.40 -4.11
N GLY A 187 19.14 -7.43 -3.38
CA GLY A 187 18.62 -8.68 -3.97
C GLY A 187 17.29 -8.51 -4.71
N LEU A 188 16.46 -7.54 -4.32
CA LEU A 188 15.26 -7.13 -5.06
C LEU A 188 15.63 -6.39 -6.36
N GLY A 189 16.62 -5.50 -6.30
CA GLY A 189 17.21 -4.82 -7.46
C GLY A 189 17.74 -5.79 -8.51
N ASP A 190 18.52 -6.79 -8.09
CA ASP A 190 19.00 -7.85 -8.97
C ASP A 190 17.83 -8.64 -9.58
N ARG A 191 16.78 -8.94 -8.81
CA ARG A 191 15.58 -9.63 -9.32
C ARG A 191 14.82 -8.82 -10.37
N VAL A 192 14.57 -7.53 -10.15
CA VAL A 192 13.85 -6.71 -11.15
C VAL A 192 14.69 -6.48 -12.40
N SER A 193 16.02 -6.35 -12.26
CA SER A 193 16.94 -6.14 -13.39
C SER A 193 16.98 -7.28 -14.41
N GLN A 194 16.48 -8.47 -14.06
CA GLN A 194 16.33 -9.61 -14.97
C GLN A 194 15.25 -9.41 -16.04
N ARG A 195 14.40 -8.37 -15.92
CA ARG A 195 13.32 -8.07 -16.87
C ARG A 195 13.47 -6.67 -17.42
N ARG A 196 13.79 -6.57 -18.71
CA ARG A 196 13.70 -5.32 -19.46
C ARG A 196 12.24 -4.94 -19.72
N ILE A 197 11.98 -3.65 -19.84
CA ILE A 197 10.65 -3.10 -20.06
C ILE A 197 10.40 -3.01 -21.57
N ALA A 198 9.47 -3.84 -22.03
CA ALA A 198 9.10 -3.99 -23.44
C ALA A 198 7.62 -3.68 -23.72
N ASP A 199 6.79 -3.69 -22.67
CA ASP A 199 5.33 -3.53 -22.68
C ASP A 199 4.80 -2.97 -21.35
N GLU A 200 3.51 -2.65 -21.29
CA GLU A 200 2.86 -2.17 -20.07
C GLU A 200 2.95 -3.17 -18.90
N LYS A 201 3.04 -4.48 -19.16
CA LYS A 201 3.06 -5.52 -18.11
C LYS A 201 4.43 -5.70 -17.45
N SER A 202 5.50 -5.53 -18.22
CA SER A 202 6.87 -5.45 -17.70
C SER A 202 7.10 -4.14 -16.95
N LEU A 203 6.49 -3.03 -17.40
CA LEU A 203 6.44 -1.78 -16.65
C LEU A 203 5.64 -1.91 -15.33
N GLU A 204 4.44 -2.48 -15.36
CA GLU A 204 3.62 -2.78 -14.17
C GLU A 204 4.41 -3.58 -13.14
N TYR A 205 5.06 -4.68 -13.56
CA TYR A 205 5.89 -5.49 -12.67
C TYR A 205 7.05 -4.69 -12.05
N PHE A 206 7.71 -3.82 -12.83
CA PHE A 206 8.80 -2.99 -12.32
C PHE A 206 8.30 -1.95 -11.31
N LEU A 207 7.25 -1.19 -11.65
CA LEU A 207 6.67 -0.15 -10.79
C LEU A 207 6.14 -0.73 -9.48
N HIS A 208 5.50 -1.90 -9.54
CA HIS A 208 4.99 -2.56 -8.34
C HIS A 208 6.12 -2.85 -7.34
N ASN A 209 7.24 -3.43 -7.81
CA ASN A 209 8.36 -3.84 -6.96
C ASN A 209 9.29 -2.67 -6.56
N SER A 210 9.29 -1.55 -7.29
CA SER A 210 10.25 -0.45 -7.11
C SER A 210 9.65 0.85 -6.56
N VAL A 211 8.32 1.01 -6.63
CA VAL A 211 7.60 2.22 -6.20
C VAL A 211 6.38 1.88 -5.36
N GLU A 212 5.44 1.07 -5.87
CA GLU A 212 4.15 0.85 -5.19
C GLU A 212 4.28 0.09 -3.87
N ASP A 213 4.96 -1.06 -3.86
CA ASP A 213 5.19 -1.82 -2.63
C ASP A 213 6.01 -1.04 -1.60
N PRO A 214 7.12 -0.36 -1.94
CA PRO A 214 7.82 0.53 -1.01
C PRO A 214 6.93 1.62 -0.41
N VAL A 215 6.10 2.31 -1.21
CA VAL A 215 5.17 3.34 -0.69
C VAL A 215 4.09 2.71 0.19
N ARG A 216 3.55 1.55 -0.18
CA ARG A 216 2.60 0.76 0.63
C ARG A 216 3.20 0.35 1.98
N VAL A 217 4.45 -0.12 2.00
CA VAL A 217 5.18 -0.48 3.21
C VAL A 217 5.44 0.74 4.08
N ILE A 218 5.82 1.88 3.49
CA ILE A 218 5.98 3.14 4.24
C ILE A 218 4.67 3.53 4.91
N ILE A 219 3.57 3.66 4.15
CA ILE A 219 2.25 4.02 4.67
C ILE A 219 1.78 3.03 5.76
N GLN A 220 2.10 1.73 5.61
CA GLN A 220 1.80 0.71 6.63
C GLN A 220 2.55 0.93 7.96
N GLN A 221 3.78 1.45 7.95
CA GLN A 221 4.48 1.84 9.18
C GLN A 221 4.00 3.20 9.71
N LEU A 222 3.63 4.15 8.84
CA LEU A 222 3.07 5.44 9.24
C LEU A 222 1.74 5.28 9.99
N ARG A 223 0.94 4.28 9.61
CA ARG A 223 -0.34 3.92 10.25
C ARG A 223 -0.21 3.65 11.76
N GLU A 224 0.88 3.01 12.18
CA GLU A 224 1.10 2.62 13.59
C GLU A 224 1.45 3.82 14.49
N VAL A 225 1.57 5.02 13.94
CA VAL A 225 1.96 6.25 14.66
C VAL A 225 0.78 7.22 14.76
N GLU A 226 0.24 7.38 15.98
CA GLU A 226 -0.92 8.23 16.30
C GLU A 226 -0.74 9.69 15.83
N THR A 227 0.48 10.24 15.93
CA THR A 227 0.78 11.61 15.46
C THR A 227 0.73 11.78 13.94
N VAL A 228 0.90 10.70 13.17
CA VAL A 228 0.82 10.73 11.70
C VAL A 228 -0.62 10.48 11.25
N THR A 229 -1.34 9.55 11.88
CA THR A 229 -2.76 9.30 11.59
C THR A 229 -3.70 10.41 12.10
N ALA A 230 -3.23 11.27 13.02
CA ALA A 230 -3.87 12.54 13.37
C ALA A 230 -3.58 13.68 12.36
N ALA A 231 -2.61 13.50 11.46
CA ALA A 231 -2.21 14.48 10.44
C ALA A 231 -2.66 14.12 9.02
N PHE A 232 -2.81 12.83 8.71
CA PHE A 232 -3.22 12.33 7.40
C PHE A 232 -4.30 11.24 7.50
N GLU A 233 -5.26 11.19 6.56
CA GLU A 233 -6.36 10.19 6.55
C GLU A 233 -5.93 8.79 6.05
N ILE A 234 -4.83 8.26 6.60
CA ILE A 234 -4.19 6.99 6.22
C ILE A 234 -5.11 5.76 6.37
N GLY A 235 -6.09 5.80 7.29
CA GLY A 235 -6.96 4.66 7.56
C GLY A 235 -6.18 3.42 8.02
N ASP A 236 -6.59 2.25 7.54
CA ASP A 236 -5.94 0.94 7.73
C ASP A 236 -4.71 0.78 6.80
N GLY A 237 -4.36 1.83 6.05
CA GLY A 237 -3.33 1.85 5.02
C GLY A 237 -3.89 1.78 3.60
N ILE A 238 -3.01 1.94 2.62
CA ILE A 238 -3.34 1.90 1.18
C ILE A 238 -3.17 0.52 0.56
N VAL A 239 -3.85 0.29 -0.56
CA VAL A 239 -3.62 -0.82 -1.49
C VAL A 239 -3.68 -0.30 -2.93
N PHE A 240 -2.88 -0.87 -3.82
CA PHE A 240 -2.97 -0.67 -5.27
C PHE A 240 -3.74 -1.84 -5.90
N GLU A 241 -4.87 -1.57 -6.55
CA GLU A 241 -5.80 -2.60 -7.05
C GLU A 241 -6.09 -2.44 -8.56
N ASN A 242 -5.65 -3.41 -9.37
CA ASN A 242 -5.94 -3.57 -10.84
C ASN A 242 -7.12 -4.55 -11.11
N HIS A 243 -7.76 -5.09 -10.06
CA HIS A 243 -8.84 -6.06 -10.21
C HIS A 243 -10.17 -5.34 -10.45
N PRO A 244 -10.86 -5.56 -11.59
CA PRO A 244 -12.19 -4.99 -11.79
C PRO A 244 -13.15 -5.57 -10.75
N HIS A 245 -13.97 -4.72 -10.14
CA HIS A 245 -15.07 -5.16 -9.29
C HIS A 245 -15.96 -6.15 -10.05
N ALA A 246 -16.56 -7.14 -9.37
CA ALA A 246 -17.40 -8.18 -10.01
C ALA A 246 -18.65 -7.66 -10.76
N LEU A 247 -18.87 -6.35 -10.73
CA LEU A 247 -19.96 -5.61 -11.38
C LEU A 247 -19.47 -4.59 -12.40
N GLY A 248 -18.18 -4.53 -12.70
CA GLY A 248 -17.63 -3.66 -13.75
C GLY A 248 -18.13 -4.09 -15.13
N ASP A 249 -18.27 -3.13 -16.04
CA ASP A 249 -18.58 -3.37 -17.46
C ASP A 249 -17.60 -4.34 -18.18
N THR A 250 -16.37 -4.49 -17.67
CA THR A 250 -15.35 -5.43 -18.13
C THR A 250 -15.37 -6.79 -17.43
N ALA A 251 -16.21 -7.02 -16.42
CA ALA A 251 -16.26 -8.30 -15.72
C ALA A 251 -16.84 -9.39 -16.63
N GLU A 252 -16.24 -10.60 -16.62
CA GLU A 252 -16.56 -11.68 -17.57
C GLU A 252 -18.07 -12.00 -17.63
N GLU A 253 -18.73 -12.21 -16.48
CA GLU A 253 -20.18 -12.47 -16.43
C GLU A 253 -21.01 -11.28 -16.96
N VAL A 254 -20.58 -10.04 -16.72
CA VAL A 254 -21.26 -8.83 -17.23
C VAL A 254 -21.15 -8.79 -18.76
N VAL A 255 -19.95 -8.98 -19.31
CA VAL A 255 -19.69 -8.99 -20.76
C VAL A 255 -20.46 -10.11 -21.46
N GLU A 256 -20.52 -11.32 -20.88
CA GLU A 256 -21.34 -12.43 -21.40
C GLU A 256 -22.82 -12.05 -21.46
N ARG A 257 -23.39 -11.57 -20.34
CA ARG A 257 -24.81 -11.20 -20.23
C ARG A 257 -25.20 -10.11 -21.22
N GLU A 258 -24.40 -9.05 -21.36
CA GLU A 258 -24.71 -7.97 -22.30
C GLU A 258 -24.57 -8.40 -23.77
N THR A 259 -23.64 -9.32 -24.06
CA THR A 259 -23.47 -9.90 -25.40
C THR A 259 -24.63 -10.84 -25.76
N LEU A 260 -25.17 -11.59 -24.79
CA LEU A 260 -26.40 -12.38 -24.97
C LEU A 260 -27.67 -11.52 -25.12
N ALA A 261 -27.69 -10.32 -24.54
CA ALA A 261 -28.83 -9.39 -24.60
C ALA A 261 -28.94 -8.61 -25.92
N THR A 262 -27.87 -8.53 -26.73
CA THR A 262 -27.80 -7.57 -27.85
C THR A 262 -27.27 -8.22 -29.15
N PRO A 263 -28.07 -8.32 -30.22
CA PRO A 263 -27.58 -8.78 -31.52
C PRO A 263 -26.52 -7.82 -32.07
N ARG A 264 -25.26 -8.26 -32.14
CA ARG A 264 -24.16 -7.49 -32.75
C ARG A 264 -24.20 -7.65 -34.27
N THR A 265 -24.25 -6.53 -35.00
CA THR A 265 -23.74 -6.48 -36.37
C THR A 265 -22.21 -6.66 -36.36
N PRO A 266 -21.57 -7.14 -37.45
CA PRO A 266 -20.14 -7.51 -37.43
C PRO A 266 -19.14 -6.35 -37.34
N ASP A 267 -19.58 -5.13 -37.03
CA ASP A 267 -18.82 -3.90 -37.21
C ASP A 267 -18.44 -3.25 -35.88
N HIS A 268 -17.15 -3.02 -35.68
CA HIS A 268 -16.51 -2.29 -34.57
C HIS A 268 -17.18 -2.34 -33.18
N GLY A 269 -17.25 -3.54 -32.59
CA GLY A 269 -17.53 -3.64 -31.15
C GLY A 269 -16.43 -2.96 -30.33
N ARG A 270 -16.80 -2.07 -29.38
CA ARG A 270 -15.85 -1.52 -28.40
C ARG A 270 -15.18 -2.67 -27.64
N ASP A 271 -13.86 -2.68 -27.63
CA ASP A 271 -13.08 -3.52 -26.72
C ASP A 271 -13.11 -2.86 -25.33
N LEU A 272 -14.06 -3.28 -24.50
CA LEU A 272 -14.30 -2.70 -23.18
C LEU A 272 -13.06 -2.78 -22.27
N ASN A 273 -12.20 -3.77 -22.49
CA ASN A 273 -10.95 -3.96 -21.74
C ASN A 273 -9.97 -2.78 -21.87
N GLN A 274 -10.09 -1.95 -22.92
CA GLN A 274 -9.22 -0.79 -23.18
C GLN A 274 -9.61 0.48 -22.41
N LEU A 275 -10.61 0.40 -21.52
CA LEU A 275 -11.15 1.55 -20.79
C LEU A 275 -10.90 1.50 -19.27
N ARG A 276 -10.20 0.50 -18.74
CA ARG A 276 -9.75 0.52 -17.33
C ARG A 276 -8.51 1.41 -17.15
N PRO A 277 -8.25 1.92 -15.92
CA PRO A 277 -6.92 2.31 -15.48
C PRO A 277 -6.03 1.10 -15.25
N ASP A 278 -4.72 1.31 -15.23
CA ASP A 278 -3.75 0.25 -14.95
C ASP A 278 -3.64 -0.06 -13.44
N GLN A 279 -3.75 0.94 -12.55
CA GLN A 279 -3.85 0.75 -11.09
C GLN A 279 -4.76 1.80 -10.43
N ILE A 280 -5.45 1.43 -9.36
CA ILE A 280 -6.22 2.35 -8.51
C ILE A 280 -5.65 2.31 -7.09
N CYS A 281 -5.27 3.46 -6.53
CA CYS A 281 -4.88 3.57 -5.13
C CYS A 281 -6.13 3.73 -4.26
N VAL A 282 -6.35 2.82 -3.31
CA VAL A 282 -7.48 2.83 -2.38
C VAL A 282 -7.01 2.83 -0.93
N THR A 283 -7.69 3.59 -0.08
CA THR A 283 -7.57 3.54 1.39
C THR A 283 -8.75 2.79 1.99
N ARG A 284 -8.60 2.27 3.21
CA ARG A 284 -9.61 1.48 3.93
C ARG A 284 -9.85 2.11 5.30
N SER A 285 -11.10 2.34 5.71
CA SER A 285 -11.37 3.05 6.97
C SER A 285 -11.14 2.16 8.21
N ASN A 286 -10.48 2.70 9.23
CA ASN A 286 -10.21 2.01 10.50
C ASN A 286 -11.46 1.69 11.33
N ASN A 287 -12.54 2.46 11.18
CA ASN A 287 -13.54 2.60 12.25
C ASN A 287 -14.75 1.66 12.16
N GLU A 288 -15.01 1.02 11.00
CA GLU A 288 -16.06 0.01 10.87
C GLU A 288 -15.61 -1.16 9.95
N PRO A 289 -15.81 -2.44 10.35
CA PRO A 289 -15.50 -3.59 9.48
C PRO A 289 -16.22 -3.59 8.12
N PHE A 290 -17.32 -2.84 8.02
CA PHE A 290 -18.20 -2.75 6.86
C PHE A 290 -18.13 -1.40 6.12
N ALA A 291 -17.18 -0.52 6.48
CA ALA A 291 -16.89 0.68 5.70
C ALA A 291 -16.36 0.32 4.31
N PRO A 292 -16.79 1.00 3.22
CA PRO A 292 -16.22 0.80 1.89
C PRO A 292 -14.75 1.27 1.85
N SER A 293 -13.99 0.77 0.88
CA SER A 293 -12.71 1.39 0.51
C SER A 293 -13.00 2.74 -0.16
N THR A 294 -12.21 3.77 0.14
CA THR A 294 -12.26 5.08 -0.53
C THR A 294 -11.18 5.13 -1.60
N MET A 295 -11.49 5.65 -2.79
CA MET A 295 -10.48 5.85 -3.84
C MET A 295 -9.65 7.11 -3.51
N VAL A 296 -8.33 7.01 -3.63
CA VAL A 296 -7.39 8.11 -3.32
C VAL A 296 -6.94 8.79 -4.61
N TYR A 297 -6.42 8.00 -5.56
CA TYR A 297 -6.06 8.45 -6.90
C TYR A 297 -6.02 7.28 -7.89
N ILE A 298 -5.91 7.60 -9.17
CA ILE A 298 -5.75 6.63 -10.27
C ILE A 298 -4.36 6.76 -10.89
N SER A 299 -3.73 5.63 -11.21
CA SER A 299 -2.45 5.54 -11.92
C SER A 299 -2.66 4.95 -13.31
N GLU A 300 -2.10 5.59 -14.34
CA GLU A 300 -2.10 5.11 -15.73
C GLU A 300 -0.67 4.83 -16.19
N TYR A 301 -0.43 3.68 -16.83
CA TYR A 301 0.89 3.23 -17.28
C TYR A 301 0.98 3.24 -18.80
N LYS A 302 2.03 3.85 -19.36
CA LYS A 302 2.30 3.76 -20.81
C LYS A 302 3.71 3.24 -21.01
N SER A 303 3.87 2.23 -21.87
CA SER A 303 5.22 1.73 -22.19
C SER A 303 6.10 2.88 -22.70
N PRO A 304 7.35 3.04 -22.22
CA PRO A 304 8.23 4.10 -22.68
C PRO A 304 8.54 4.00 -24.19
N CYS A 305 8.39 2.80 -24.78
CA CYS A 305 8.48 2.58 -26.23
C CYS A 305 7.31 3.18 -27.03
N LYS A 306 6.24 3.62 -26.35
CA LYS A 306 5.03 4.25 -26.92
C LYS A 306 4.94 5.74 -26.59
N LEU A 307 5.36 6.13 -25.39
CA LEU A 307 5.39 7.51 -24.90
C LEU A 307 6.73 7.77 -24.20
N THR A 308 7.61 8.54 -24.82
CA THR A 308 8.96 8.80 -24.31
C THR A 308 8.98 10.03 -23.39
N VAL A 309 10.04 10.16 -22.58
CA VAL A 309 10.31 11.39 -21.80
C VAL A 309 10.27 12.65 -22.69
N GLN A 310 10.78 12.56 -23.93
CA GLN A 310 10.78 13.69 -24.87
C GLN A 310 9.38 14.04 -25.41
N HIS A 311 8.48 13.05 -25.57
CA HIS A 311 7.07 13.33 -25.85
C HIS A 311 6.40 14.06 -24.67
N LEU A 312 6.75 13.70 -23.43
CA LEU A 312 6.24 14.38 -22.24
C LEU A 312 6.76 15.82 -22.15
N ARG A 313 8.07 16.05 -22.19
CA ARG A 313 8.68 17.40 -22.06
C ARG A 313 8.10 18.43 -23.05
N ILE A 314 7.84 18.02 -24.30
CA ILE A 314 7.27 18.89 -25.33
C ILE A 314 5.75 18.99 -25.24
N GLY A 315 5.06 17.87 -24.97
CA GLY A 315 3.59 17.85 -24.92
C GLY A 315 3.01 18.48 -23.64
N LEU A 316 3.81 18.58 -22.57
CA LEU A 316 3.45 19.21 -21.30
C LEU A 316 3.79 20.70 -21.30
N ARG A 317 2.95 21.49 -21.98
CA ARG A 317 2.97 22.95 -21.96
C ARG A 317 1.57 23.51 -21.66
N PRO A 318 1.45 24.78 -21.20
CA PRO A 318 0.17 25.50 -21.21
C PRO A 318 -0.49 25.46 -22.61
N MET A 319 -1.74 25.00 -22.69
CA MET A 319 -2.51 24.92 -23.95
C MET A 319 -4.03 24.79 -23.73
N ASP A 320 -4.83 25.21 -24.73
CA ASP A 320 -6.19 24.71 -24.92
C ASP A 320 -6.12 23.42 -25.76
N ILE A 321 -6.21 22.24 -25.11
CA ILE A 321 -6.06 20.93 -25.77
C ILE A 321 -7.08 20.77 -26.90
N TYR A 322 -8.32 21.20 -26.68
CA TYR A 322 -9.39 21.03 -27.64
C TYR A 322 -9.15 21.88 -28.90
N LYS A 323 -8.63 23.09 -28.75
CA LYS A 323 -8.33 24.02 -29.85
C LYS A 323 -7.00 23.71 -30.55
N GLU A 324 -5.95 23.42 -29.79
CA GLU A 324 -4.56 23.32 -30.29
C GLU A 324 -4.15 21.91 -30.69
N VAL A 325 -4.83 20.87 -30.18
CA VAL A 325 -4.48 19.46 -30.42
C VAL A 325 -5.61 18.71 -31.12
N VAL A 326 -6.85 18.81 -30.61
CA VAL A 326 -8.00 18.06 -31.18
C VAL A 326 -8.52 18.68 -32.48
N ASN A 327 -8.65 20.01 -32.56
CA ASN A 327 -9.18 20.71 -33.75
C ASN A 327 -8.09 21.26 -34.69
N ARG A 328 -6.84 20.78 -34.58
CA ARG A 328 -5.70 21.27 -35.36
C ARG A 328 -5.77 20.80 -36.82
N LYS A 329 -6.30 21.66 -37.68
CA LYS A 329 -6.51 21.39 -39.12
C LYS A 329 -5.23 21.23 -39.94
N THR A 330 -4.07 21.63 -39.41
CA THR A 330 -2.80 21.67 -40.14
C THR A 330 -1.77 20.74 -39.51
N ILE A 331 -1.51 19.63 -40.22
CA ILE A 331 -0.40 18.72 -39.97
C ILE A 331 0.87 19.35 -40.58
N PRO A 332 1.98 19.52 -39.83
CA PRO A 332 3.26 19.92 -40.40
C PRO A 332 3.71 18.93 -41.49
N THR A 333 4.34 19.42 -42.56
CA THR A 333 4.91 18.54 -43.58
C THR A 333 6.29 18.07 -43.13
N SER A 334 6.74 16.88 -43.55
CA SER A 334 8.06 16.29 -43.28
C SER A 334 9.27 17.10 -43.82
N VAL A 335 9.04 18.30 -44.33
CA VAL A 335 10.05 19.34 -44.61
C VAL A 335 10.58 19.99 -43.32
N ASP A 336 9.79 19.96 -42.24
CA ASP A 336 10.19 20.42 -40.90
C ASP A 336 10.00 19.26 -39.88
N PRO A 337 11.04 18.42 -39.67
CA PRO A 337 10.97 17.29 -38.75
C PRO A 337 10.71 17.69 -37.29
N ASP A 338 11.22 18.84 -36.83
CA ASP A 338 11.04 19.30 -35.45
C ASP A 338 9.61 19.81 -35.21
N ALA A 339 8.97 20.47 -36.18
CA ALA A 339 7.54 20.79 -36.10
C ALA A 339 6.67 19.54 -36.16
N LEU A 340 7.04 18.55 -36.98
CA LEU A 340 6.32 17.27 -37.09
C LEU A 340 6.44 16.46 -35.77
N PHE A 341 7.64 16.35 -35.20
CA PHE A 341 7.84 15.70 -33.91
C PHE A 341 7.08 16.41 -32.79
N ARG A 342 7.11 17.75 -32.73
CA ARG A 342 6.32 18.52 -31.75
C ARG A 342 4.81 18.27 -31.89
N TYR A 343 4.28 18.28 -33.12
CA TYR A 343 2.87 17.95 -33.38
C TYR A 343 2.49 16.53 -32.91
N HIS A 344 3.39 15.56 -33.06
CA HIS A 344 3.20 14.22 -32.54
C HIS A 344 3.29 14.17 -31.02
N ALA A 345 4.33 14.75 -30.39
CA ALA A 345 4.47 14.85 -28.94
C ALA A 345 3.24 15.47 -28.26
N GLU A 346 2.75 16.60 -28.78
CA GLU A 346 1.51 17.27 -28.32
C GLU A 346 0.30 16.32 -28.38
N ARG A 347 0.09 15.61 -29.51
CA ARG A 347 -1.03 14.67 -29.67
C ARG A 347 -0.89 13.42 -28.81
N LEU A 348 0.32 12.87 -28.65
CA LEU A 348 0.56 11.66 -27.85
C LEU A 348 0.32 11.93 -26.36
N THR A 349 0.93 12.98 -25.83
CA THR A 349 0.83 13.38 -24.43
C THR A 349 -0.58 13.80 -24.05
N ALA A 350 -1.25 14.64 -24.87
CA ALA A 350 -2.63 15.04 -24.61
C ALA A 350 -3.63 13.87 -24.64
N SER A 351 -3.40 12.84 -25.48
CA SER A 351 -4.24 11.64 -25.54
C SER A 351 -4.11 10.78 -24.28
N ALA A 352 -2.88 10.53 -23.82
CA ALA A 352 -2.61 9.78 -22.58
C ALA A 352 -3.18 10.51 -21.34
N ILE A 353 -3.02 11.83 -21.28
CA ILE A 353 -3.56 12.65 -20.18
C ILE A 353 -5.09 12.70 -20.22
N THR A 354 -5.69 12.83 -21.41
CA THR A 354 -7.16 12.77 -21.61
C THR A 354 -7.75 11.47 -21.08
N GLN A 355 -7.04 10.34 -21.19
CA GLN A 355 -7.46 9.09 -20.58
C GLN A 355 -7.47 9.14 -19.05
N THR A 356 -6.36 9.52 -18.41
CA THR A 356 -6.27 9.57 -16.94
C THR A 356 -7.30 10.53 -16.36
N TYR A 357 -7.45 11.71 -16.98
CA TYR A 357 -8.45 12.71 -16.65
C TYR A 357 -9.89 12.17 -16.76
N HIS A 358 -10.23 11.45 -17.83
CA HIS A 358 -11.56 10.84 -17.97
C HIS A 358 -11.88 9.87 -16.82
N TYR A 359 -10.89 9.12 -16.33
CA TYR A 359 -11.05 8.24 -15.17
C TYR A 359 -11.15 9.03 -13.86
N MET A 360 -10.42 10.12 -13.68
CA MET A 360 -10.54 11.03 -12.52
C MET A 360 -11.95 11.63 -12.44
N ILE A 361 -12.50 12.13 -13.56
CA ILE A 361 -13.88 12.63 -13.66
C ILE A 361 -14.91 11.53 -13.40
N GLU A 362 -14.73 10.33 -13.96
CA GLU A 362 -15.63 9.17 -13.75
C GLU A 362 -15.67 8.72 -12.28
N SER A 363 -14.49 8.67 -11.65
CA SER A 363 -14.33 8.26 -10.25
C SER A 363 -14.56 9.38 -9.23
N GLY A 364 -14.71 10.63 -9.67
CA GLY A 364 -14.94 11.81 -8.82
C GLY A 364 -13.75 12.15 -7.93
N LEU A 365 -12.54 12.14 -8.51
CA LEU A 365 -11.27 12.31 -7.82
C LEU A 365 -10.59 13.62 -8.23
N GLU A 366 -9.95 14.28 -7.27
CA GLU A 366 -9.03 15.41 -7.52
C GLU A 366 -7.70 14.93 -8.14
N TYR A 367 -7.17 13.79 -7.69
CA TYR A 367 -5.78 13.36 -7.95
C TYR A 367 -5.66 12.16 -8.89
N GLY A 368 -4.61 12.17 -9.72
CA GLY A 368 -4.22 11.07 -10.59
C GLY A 368 -2.75 11.15 -11.02
N ASN A 369 -2.21 10.10 -11.63
CA ASN A 369 -0.88 10.13 -12.23
C ASN A 369 -0.80 9.32 -13.54
N LEU A 370 0.11 9.71 -14.41
CA LEU A 370 0.46 9.03 -15.65
C LEU A 370 1.97 8.78 -15.63
N THR A 371 2.43 7.53 -15.68
CA THR A 371 3.86 7.21 -15.64
C THR A 371 4.32 6.34 -16.81
N ILE A 372 5.55 6.60 -17.23
CA ILE A 372 6.30 5.82 -18.23
C ILE A 372 7.51 5.12 -17.60
N GLY A 373 7.59 5.13 -16.27
CA GLY A 373 8.70 4.56 -15.50
C GLY A 373 9.88 5.51 -15.33
N GLU A 374 10.47 6.02 -16.42
CA GLU A 374 11.56 7.03 -16.32
C GLU A 374 11.08 8.37 -15.75
N ALA A 375 9.82 8.70 -16.00
CA ALA A 375 9.17 9.94 -15.60
C ALA A 375 7.71 9.68 -15.22
N THR A 376 7.20 10.52 -14.31
CA THR A 376 5.80 10.51 -13.87
C THR A 376 5.20 11.90 -14.00
N VAL A 377 3.99 11.98 -14.53
CA VAL A 377 3.17 13.19 -14.56
C VAL A 377 2.14 13.07 -13.44
N PHE A 378 2.30 13.86 -12.38
CA PHE A 378 1.29 14.00 -11.34
C PHE A 378 0.22 14.98 -11.80
N LEU A 379 -1.06 14.65 -11.57
CA LEU A 379 -2.22 15.37 -12.10
C LEU A 379 -3.19 15.76 -10.97
N LYS A 380 -3.73 16.98 -11.04
CA LYS A 380 -4.70 17.53 -10.10
C LYS A 380 -5.81 18.29 -10.83
N ILE A 381 -7.06 18.02 -10.49
CA ILE A 381 -8.25 18.76 -10.95
C ILE A 381 -8.74 19.63 -9.79
N ASP A 382 -8.84 20.93 -10.00
CA ASP A 382 -9.67 21.78 -9.14
C ASP A 382 -11.13 21.64 -9.60
N TRP A 383 -11.99 21.08 -8.75
CA TRP A 383 -13.39 20.86 -9.09
C TRP A 383 -14.23 22.16 -9.12
N ASN A 384 -13.66 23.31 -8.75
CA ASN A 384 -14.22 24.63 -9.03
C ASN A 384 -14.00 25.07 -10.49
N GLU A 385 -12.89 24.67 -11.11
CA GLU A 385 -12.57 24.90 -12.54
C GLU A 385 -12.25 23.58 -13.27
N PRO A 386 -13.19 22.62 -13.33
CA PRO A 386 -12.89 21.24 -13.70
C PRO A 386 -12.55 21.06 -15.19
N ASP A 387 -12.69 22.08 -16.04
CA ASP A 387 -12.17 22.05 -17.42
C ASP A 387 -10.66 22.35 -17.50
N THR A 388 -10.02 22.73 -16.38
CA THR A 388 -8.58 22.86 -16.21
C THR A 388 -7.99 21.62 -15.55
N LEU A 389 -6.90 21.11 -16.11
CA LEU A 389 -6.08 20.06 -15.50
C LEU A 389 -4.69 20.59 -15.19
N LEU A 390 -4.30 20.48 -13.93
CA LEU A 390 -2.96 20.82 -13.45
C LEU A 390 -2.02 19.63 -13.60
N TYR A 391 -0.77 19.85 -14.04
CA TYR A 391 0.25 18.81 -14.19
C TYR A 391 1.60 19.17 -13.56
N HIS A 392 2.30 18.18 -13.00
CA HIS A 392 3.71 18.28 -12.63
C HIS A 392 4.49 17.14 -13.28
N LEU A 393 5.46 17.46 -14.14
CA LEU A 393 6.39 16.48 -14.71
C LEU A 393 7.54 16.25 -13.74
N ALA A 394 7.68 15.02 -13.29
CA ALA A 394 8.76 14.57 -12.42
C ALA A 394 9.64 13.54 -13.13
N GLU A 395 10.95 13.70 -13.03
CA GLU A 395 11.98 12.86 -13.65
C GLU A 395 13.07 12.48 -12.62
N PRO A 396 12.80 11.49 -11.74
CA PRO A 396 13.63 11.19 -10.57
C PRO A 396 15.14 11.09 -10.83
N LYS A 397 15.53 10.48 -11.96
CA LYS A 397 16.94 10.28 -12.36
C LYS A 397 17.73 11.60 -12.46
N TYR A 398 17.10 12.67 -12.97
CA TYR A 398 17.73 13.98 -13.08
C TYR A 398 17.53 14.80 -11.81
N GLU A 399 16.36 14.71 -11.17
CA GLU A 399 16.07 15.46 -9.94
C GLU A 399 16.98 15.07 -8.76
N VAL A 400 17.25 13.77 -8.53
CA VAL A 400 18.19 13.34 -7.46
C VAL A 400 19.63 13.78 -7.74
N SER A 401 19.99 13.93 -9.03
CA SER A 401 21.32 14.38 -9.46
C SER A 401 21.50 15.89 -9.26
N ALA A 402 20.41 16.66 -9.32
CA ALA A 402 20.41 18.10 -9.06
C ALA A 402 20.33 18.45 -7.56
N HIS A 403 19.75 17.57 -6.73
CA HIS A 403 19.48 17.84 -5.30
C HIS A 403 20.09 16.78 -4.36
N PRO A 404 21.42 16.68 -4.24
CA PRO A 404 22.06 15.72 -3.33
C PRO A 404 21.62 15.91 -1.87
N ASP A 405 21.47 17.17 -1.42
CA ASP A 405 21.04 17.53 -0.06
C ASP A 405 19.54 17.27 0.23
N SER A 406 18.79 16.77 -0.75
CA SER A 406 17.37 16.39 -0.60
C SER A 406 17.04 15.15 -1.45
N PHE A 407 18.02 14.24 -1.57
CA PHE A 407 17.98 13.07 -2.44
C PHE A 407 16.70 12.26 -2.29
N HIS A 408 16.33 11.89 -1.05
CA HIS A 408 15.20 11.00 -0.79
C HIS A 408 13.86 11.53 -1.33
N ILE A 409 13.64 12.86 -1.25
CA ILE A 409 12.43 13.57 -1.73
C ILE A 409 12.31 13.47 -3.25
N CYS A 410 13.44 13.55 -3.96
CA CYS A 410 13.51 13.55 -5.41
C CYS A 410 13.46 12.15 -6.04
N THR A 411 13.49 11.08 -5.23
CA THR A 411 13.31 9.71 -5.72
C THR A 411 11.87 9.43 -6.15
N ALA A 412 11.65 8.43 -7.01
CA ALA A 412 10.29 7.98 -7.37
C ALA A 412 9.46 7.60 -6.13
N VAL A 413 10.05 6.88 -5.16
CA VAL A 413 9.37 6.50 -3.91
C VAL A 413 9.02 7.73 -3.08
N GLY A 414 9.93 8.71 -2.95
CA GLY A 414 9.68 9.95 -2.21
C GLY A 414 8.61 10.83 -2.85
N GLN A 415 8.62 10.96 -4.17
CA GLN A 415 7.60 11.68 -4.94
C GLN A 415 6.22 11.03 -4.82
N TYR A 416 6.13 9.70 -5.02
CA TYR A 416 4.87 8.98 -4.86
C TYR A 416 4.38 9.01 -3.41
N LEU A 417 5.25 8.86 -2.40
CA LEU A 417 4.88 8.99 -0.99
C LEU A 417 4.26 10.37 -0.69
N ALA A 418 4.91 11.45 -1.13
CA ALA A 418 4.39 12.80 -0.94
C ALA A 418 3.05 12.99 -1.67
N PHE A 419 2.94 12.51 -2.92
CA PHE A 419 1.70 12.58 -3.69
C PHE A 419 0.56 11.77 -3.05
N THR A 420 0.84 10.58 -2.51
CA THR A 420 -0.13 9.79 -1.75
C THR A 420 -0.58 10.53 -0.49
N LEU A 421 0.34 11.08 0.30
CA LEU A 421 0.00 11.82 1.53
C LEU A 421 -0.74 13.13 1.23
N MET A 422 -0.45 13.81 0.11
CA MET A 422 -1.25 14.94 -0.39
C MET A 422 -2.68 14.49 -0.73
N ALA A 423 -2.84 13.41 -1.49
CA ALA A 423 -4.14 12.92 -1.95
C ALA A 423 -4.99 12.23 -0.86
N LEU A 424 -4.38 11.83 0.26
CA LEU A 424 -5.09 11.41 1.48
C LEU A 424 -5.61 12.61 2.30
N GLY A 425 -4.92 13.75 2.25
CA GLY A 425 -5.29 14.97 3.00
C GLY A 425 -5.28 14.81 4.52
N SER A 426 -5.68 15.85 5.25
CA SER A 426 -5.95 15.75 6.69
C SER A 426 -7.27 14.99 6.93
N PRO A 427 -7.50 14.38 8.12
CA PRO A 427 -8.76 13.69 8.42
C PRO A 427 -10.01 14.57 8.23
N GLY A 428 -10.86 14.21 7.26
CA GLY A 428 -12.03 14.96 6.83
C GLY A 428 -11.81 15.89 5.62
N GLU A 429 -10.62 15.92 5.04
CA GLU A 429 -10.30 16.64 3.80
C GLU A 429 -10.34 15.74 2.54
N GLN A 430 -10.46 14.42 2.68
CA GLN A 430 -10.61 13.52 1.52
C GLN A 430 -12.02 13.64 0.90
N HIS A 431 -12.12 14.33 -0.23
CA HIS A 431 -13.37 14.54 -0.96
C HIS A 431 -13.48 13.60 -2.19
N GLU A 432 -14.25 12.52 -2.08
CA GLU A 432 -14.85 11.90 -3.28
C GLU A 432 -16.07 12.76 -3.71
N HIS A 433 -16.00 13.39 -4.88
CA HIS A 433 -17.03 14.32 -5.36
C HIS A 433 -18.39 13.66 -5.58
N GLY A 434 -19.47 14.42 -5.44
CA GLY A 434 -20.85 13.90 -5.44
C GLY A 434 -21.33 13.37 -6.80
N GLN A 435 -22.34 12.51 -6.81
CA GLN A 435 -22.96 11.97 -8.01
C GLN A 435 -23.55 13.09 -8.90
N GLU A 436 -24.25 14.05 -8.30
CA GLU A 436 -24.82 15.17 -9.07
C GLU A 436 -23.75 16.16 -9.56
N GLU A 437 -22.66 16.31 -8.81
CA GLU A 437 -21.51 17.15 -9.16
C GLU A 437 -20.75 16.56 -10.35
N ARG A 438 -20.34 15.27 -10.26
CA ARG A 438 -19.80 14.49 -11.40
C ARG A 438 -20.69 14.64 -12.64
N ARG A 439 -22.00 14.42 -12.51
CA ARG A 439 -22.94 14.50 -13.63
C ARG A 439 -23.03 15.91 -14.22
N SER A 440 -22.98 16.96 -13.39
CA SER A 440 -22.91 18.35 -13.84
C SER A 440 -21.65 18.61 -14.66
N VAL A 441 -20.49 18.16 -14.17
CA VAL A 441 -19.20 18.31 -14.86
C VAL A 441 -19.18 17.53 -16.17
N MET A 442 -19.54 16.24 -16.16
CA MET A 442 -19.61 15.36 -17.35
C MET A 442 -20.49 15.91 -18.48
N ASN A 443 -21.57 16.63 -18.14
CA ASN A 443 -22.48 17.25 -19.12
C ASN A 443 -21.91 18.52 -19.77
N ASN A 444 -20.98 19.21 -19.10
CA ASN A 444 -20.34 20.44 -19.60
C ASN A 444 -19.02 20.15 -20.33
N LEU A 445 -18.35 19.04 -20.01
CA LEU A 445 -17.08 18.64 -20.63
C LEU A 445 -17.26 18.13 -22.06
N LYS A 446 -16.28 18.47 -22.91
CA LYS A 446 -16.22 18.00 -24.30
C LYS A 446 -15.61 16.60 -24.36
N THR A 447 -16.04 15.79 -25.32
CA THR A 447 -15.43 14.50 -25.62
C THR A 447 -14.45 14.57 -26.78
N TRP A 448 -13.41 13.73 -26.74
CA TRP A 448 -12.46 13.59 -27.85
C TRP A 448 -13.09 12.80 -28.99
N ALA A 449 -13.24 13.41 -30.17
CA ALA A 449 -14.01 12.81 -31.28
C ALA A 449 -13.18 11.87 -32.19
N GLU A 450 -11.87 12.12 -32.31
CA GLU A 450 -10.99 11.41 -33.25
C GLU A 450 -10.56 10.04 -32.74
N ASP A 451 -10.25 9.14 -33.67
CA ASP A 451 -9.61 7.85 -33.39
C ASP A 451 -8.08 7.99 -33.37
N PHE A 452 -7.50 7.79 -32.20
CA PHE A 452 -6.05 7.91 -31.98
C PHE A 452 -5.28 6.67 -32.46
N GLU A 453 -5.91 5.49 -32.53
CA GLU A 453 -5.25 4.31 -33.09
C GLU A 453 -5.00 4.49 -34.60
N THR A 454 -5.96 5.09 -35.31
CA THR A 454 -5.78 5.53 -36.71
C THR A 454 -4.72 6.63 -36.83
N THR A 455 -4.69 7.61 -35.90
CA THR A 455 -3.61 8.62 -35.86
C THR A 455 -2.23 7.96 -35.72
N LEU A 456 -2.04 7.10 -34.72
CA LEU A 456 -0.78 6.44 -34.43
C LEU A 456 -0.25 5.54 -35.54
N ARG A 457 -1.15 4.77 -36.18
CA ARG A 457 -0.83 3.93 -37.33
C ARG A 457 -0.34 4.74 -38.54
N SER A 458 -0.64 6.05 -38.59
CA SER A 458 -0.10 6.98 -39.59
C SER A 458 1.24 7.62 -39.22
N ILE A 459 1.71 7.50 -37.96
CA ILE A 459 3.05 7.96 -37.53
C ILE A 459 4.05 6.82 -37.73
N PRO A 460 5.09 6.96 -38.58
CA PRO A 460 6.14 5.96 -38.74
C PRO A 460 6.93 5.67 -37.46
N GLU A 461 7.40 4.43 -37.27
CA GLU A 461 8.20 4.04 -36.10
C GLU A 461 9.50 4.88 -35.97
N ASN A 462 10.10 5.28 -37.10
CA ASN A 462 11.25 6.17 -37.17
C ASN A 462 10.97 7.66 -36.89
N GLU A 463 9.70 8.07 -36.77
CA GLU A 463 9.28 9.44 -36.45
C GLU A 463 8.79 9.57 -34.99
N ARG A 464 8.57 8.44 -34.29
CA ARG A 464 8.34 8.41 -32.83
C ARG A 464 9.63 8.41 -32.01
N SER A 465 10.76 8.10 -32.64
CA SER A 465 12.09 8.08 -32.02
C SER A 465 12.92 9.25 -32.53
N ALA A 466 12.93 10.37 -31.80
CA ALA A 466 13.73 11.54 -32.13
C ALA A 466 15.23 11.18 -32.20
N SER A 467 15.80 11.18 -33.40
CA SER A 467 17.21 10.87 -33.64
C SER A 467 18.11 12.07 -33.35
N SER A 468 18.04 12.63 -32.13
CA SER A 468 18.96 13.69 -31.69
C SER A 468 19.08 13.79 -30.17
N GLU A 469 20.20 13.33 -29.63
CA GLU A 469 20.70 13.74 -28.30
C GLU A 469 21.31 15.17 -28.33
N HIS A 470 21.19 15.88 -29.46
CA HIS A 470 22.00 17.06 -29.81
C HIS A 470 21.14 18.32 -30.13
N SER A 471 19.82 18.28 -29.93
CA SER A 471 18.96 19.45 -30.10
C SER A 471 18.78 20.21 -28.77
N PRO A 472 19.11 21.52 -28.69
CA PRO A 472 19.12 22.26 -27.43
C PRO A 472 17.72 22.49 -26.84
N ASP A 473 16.67 22.46 -27.65
CA ASP A 473 15.28 22.67 -27.23
C ASP A 473 14.70 21.49 -26.40
N TYR A 474 15.47 20.40 -26.27
CA TYR A 474 15.06 19.13 -25.64
C TYR A 474 15.74 18.88 -24.28
N GLN A 475 16.35 19.91 -23.70
CA GLN A 475 16.96 19.84 -22.37
C GLN A 475 15.93 19.54 -21.27
N PRO A 476 16.35 18.93 -20.14
CA PRO A 476 15.48 18.79 -18.98
C PRO A 476 15.10 20.18 -18.42
N THR A 477 13.93 20.29 -17.79
CA THR A 477 13.53 21.47 -17.04
C THR A 477 14.61 21.85 -16.02
N THR A 478 14.82 23.14 -15.75
CA THR A 478 15.90 23.63 -14.87
C THR A 478 15.65 23.27 -13.40
N TYR A 479 15.98 22.04 -13.02
CA TYR A 479 15.82 21.52 -11.66
C TYR A 479 16.69 22.25 -10.64
N ASN A 480 17.87 22.72 -11.05
CA ASN A 480 18.94 23.25 -10.18
C ASN A 480 18.52 24.49 -9.35
N ASP A 481 17.53 25.25 -9.81
CA ASP A 481 17.08 26.50 -9.17
C ASP A 481 15.86 26.29 -8.23
N VAL A 482 15.50 25.03 -7.94
CA VAL A 482 14.30 24.67 -7.17
C VAL A 482 14.68 24.25 -5.74
N GLU A 483 14.29 25.04 -4.74
CA GLU A 483 14.50 24.66 -3.33
C GLU A 483 13.61 23.46 -2.95
N ARG A 484 14.21 22.32 -2.56
CA ARG A 484 13.52 21.05 -2.24
C ARG A 484 13.42 20.70 -0.75
N SER A 485 14.15 21.38 0.13
CA SER A 485 14.25 20.98 1.54
C SER A 485 12.90 21.05 2.28
N PRO A 486 12.54 20.07 3.14
CA PRO A 486 11.27 20.09 3.86
C PRO A 486 11.08 21.35 4.72
N TYR A 487 9.83 21.79 4.92
CA TYR A 487 9.58 22.88 5.85
C TYR A 487 9.79 22.42 7.30
N LEU A 488 10.73 23.04 7.99
CA LEU A 488 10.94 22.87 9.43
C LEU A 488 9.77 23.50 10.20
N LEU A 489 8.74 22.72 10.54
CA LEU A 489 7.58 23.27 11.24
C LEU A 489 7.98 23.58 12.69
N ARG A 490 7.56 24.74 13.17
CA ARG A 490 8.04 25.24 14.47
C ARG A 490 7.41 24.45 15.62
N ARG A 491 8.05 23.34 16.04
CA ARG A 491 7.65 22.48 17.18
C ARG A 491 7.05 23.30 18.31
N ARG A 492 5.72 23.26 18.41
CA ARG A 492 4.94 24.04 19.37
C ARG A 492 5.07 23.36 20.73
N ARG A 493 6.21 23.57 21.42
CA ARG A 493 6.52 23.02 22.75
C ARG A 493 5.34 23.23 23.69
N ARG A 494 4.47 22.21 23.81
CA ARG A 494 3.57 22.08 24.95
C ARG A 494 4.48 22.02 26.16
N ARG A 495 4.34 22.98 27.10
CA ARG A 495 5.04 22.91 28.38
C ARG A 495 4.48 21.72 29.14
N ALA A 496 5.12 20.57 29.01
CA ALA A 496 5.00 19.51 30.01
C ALA A 496 5.43 20.14 31.34
N ALA A 497 4.61 19.98 32.38
CA ALA A 497 5.01 20.32 33.73
C ALA A 497 5.91 19.18 34.21
N GLU A 498 7.22 19.42 34.26
CA GLU A 498 8.17 18.50 34.86
C GLU A 498 7.85 18.36 36.36
N PRO A 499 7.77 17.14 36.91
CA PRO A 499 7.64 16.95 38.35
C PRO A 499 8.92 17.42 39.03
N GLN A 500 8.83 18.41 39.92
CA GLN A 500 9.96 18.79 40.75
C GLN A 500 10.30 17.65 41.72
N ILE A 501 11.54 17.21 41.68
CA ILE A 501 12.17 16.41 42.74
C ILE A 501 13.34 17.23 43.24
N ASP A 502 13.18 17.86 44.40
CA ASP A 502 14.26 18.52 45.11
C ASP A 502 15.17 17.45 45.74
N GLU A 503 16.47 17.49 45.45
CA GLU A 503 17.48 17.02 46.40
C GLU A 503 18.80 17.80 46.28
N ILE A 504 19.55 17.87 47.38
CA ILE A 504 20.49 18.97 47.65
C ILE A 504 21.92 18.44 47.81
N SER A 505 22.89 18.98 47.06
CA SER A 505 24.11 19.61 47.65
C SER A 505 25.20 20.04 46.65
N SER A 506 25.52 21.34 46.70
CA SER A 506 26.86 21.96 46.59
C SER A 506 27.94 21.41 45.64
N ARG A 507 28.47 22.32 44.79
CA ARG A 507 29.86 22.84 44.91
C ARG A 507 30.00 24.23 44.27
N ARG A 508 31.00 25.00 44.74
CA ARG A 508 31.43 26.33 44.25
C ARG A 508 32.59 26.15 43.25
N ASP A 509 33.26 27.12 42.60
CA ASP A 509 33.37 28.60 42.50
C ASP A 509 33.76 28.89 41.00
N ASP A 510 33.90 30.04 40.31
CA ASP A 510 33.97 31.52 40.50
C ASP A 510 33.63 32.16 39.09
N ARG A 511 33.66 33.50 38.93
CA ARG A 511 33.82 34.30 37.66
C ARG A 511 32.60 34.87 36.88
N ARG A 512 32.02 35.92 37.49
CA ARG A 512 31.91 37.32 36.99
C ARG A 512 31.14 37.67 35.69
N GLU A 513 30.15 38.56 35.87
CA GLU A 513 29.58 39.50 34.89
C GLU A 513 30.49 40.75 34.72
N PRO A 514 30.19 41.68 33.77
CA PRO A 514 29.21 42.79 33.95
C PRO A 514 28.33 43.03 32.68
N SER A 515 27.31 43.90 32.56
CA SER A 515 26.47 44.80 33.38
C SER A 515 25.52 45.54 32.38
N ASP A 516 24.63 46.42 32.87
CA ASP A 516 23.83 47.43 32.14
C ASP A 516 22.54 46.85 31.51
N ASP A 517 21.33 46.94 32.08
CA ASP A 517 20.59 48.03 32.75
C ASP A 517 20.02 49.11 31.80
N GLU A 518 18.69 49.18 31.69
CA GLU A 518 17.89 50.27 32.28
C GLU A 518 16.42 49.83 32.44
N SER A 519 15.68 50.50 33.31
CA SER A 519 14.41 50.06 33.90
C SER A 519 13.23 50.99 33.64
N THR A 520 11.99 50.46 33.55
CA THR A 520 10.77 51.29 33.80
C THR A 520 9.56 50.49 34.30
N ARG A 521 9.29 50.60 35.62
CA ARG A 521 8.10 50.18 36.41
C ARG A 521 8.19 50.84 37.80
N PRO A 522 7.21 50.73 38.74
CA PRO A 522 5.84 50.22 38.66
C PRO A 522 4.88 51.39 38.35
N PRO A 523 3.90 51.91 39.15
CA PRO A 523 3.21 51.50 40.40
C PRO A 523 1.73 51.05 40.14
N ASP A 524 0.85 50.88 41.14
CA ASP A 524 0.85 49.93 42.27
C ASP A 524 -0.49 49.97 43.05
N THR A 525 -1.19 48.82 43.14
CA THR A 525 -2.16 48.47 44.23
C THR A 525 -3.44 49.34 44.42
N PRO A 526 -4.38 49.01 45.34
CA PRO A 526 -4.64 47.75 46.06
C PRO A 526 -6.09 47.19 45.93
N THR A 527 -6.24 45.87 46.16
CA THR A 527 -7.52 45.22 46.53
C THR A 527 -7.76 45.32 48.04
N PRO A 528 -9.00 45.24 48.59
CA PRO A 528 -9.39 43.95 49.20
C PRO A 528 -10.92 43.59 49.28
N ALA A 529 -11.15 42.27 49.23
CA ALA A 529 -12.16 41.44 49.95
C ALA A 529 -13.58 41.94 50.33
N GLY A 530 -14.61 41.14 49.97
CA GLY A 530 -16.03 41.45 50.21
C GLY A 530 -16.99 40.29 50.56
N ARG A 531 -16.51 39.18 51.15
CA ARG A 531 -17.28 38.04 51.75
C ARG A 531 -18.27 37.23 50.88
N SER A 532 -18.13 35.92 50.98
CA SER A 532 -19.07 34.90 50.50
C SER A 532 -20.30 34.72 51.42
N THR A 533 -21.51 34.60 50.86
CA THR A 533 -22.49 33.51 51.14
C THR A 533 -23.78 33.67 50.32
N GLY A 534 -24.32 32.56 49.80
CA GLY A 534 -25.76 32.40 49.57
C GLY A 534 -26.32 32.57 48.14
N GLN A 535 -27.22 31.65 47.77
CA GLN A 535 -28.29 31.76 46.76
C GLN A 535 -27.96 32.21 45.31
N ALA A 536 -27.69 31.24 44.43
CA ALA A 536 -28.04 31.35 43.00
C ALA A 536 -28.23 30.00 42.27
N SER A 537 -28.91 29.03 42.89
CA SER A 537 -29.51 27.95 42.08
C SER A 537 -30.54 28.55 41.11
N ARG A 538 -30.67 27.97 39.90
CA ARG A 538 -31.49 28.43 38.75
C ARG A 538 -30.83 29.43 37.76
N ARG A 539 -29.68 29.09 37.15
CA ARG A 539 -29.29 29.71 35.85
C ARG A 539 -28.65 28.80 34.79
N SER A 540 -28.67 27.48 34.97
CA SER A 540 -28.06 26.49 34.04
C SER A 540 -29.03 25.80 33.06
N GLN A 541 -30.34 26.09 33.08
CA GLN A 541 -31.37 25.36 32.31
C GLN A 541 -32.10 26.21 31.24
N ARG A 542 -31.44 27.21 30.60
CA ARG A 542 -32.12 28.02 29.56
C ARG A 542 -31.31 28.40 28.30
N LEU A 543 -30.18 27.74 28.04
CA LEU A 543 -29.47 27.85 26.75
C LEU A 543 -29.46 26.55 25.93
N ALA A 544 -29.74 25.39 26.54
CA ALA A 544 -29.91 24.10 25.86
C ALA A 544 -31.28 24.00 25.13
N ARG A 545 -31.59 24.96 24.24
CA ARG A 545 -32.75 24.92 23.33
C ARG A 545 -32.65 25.93 22.18
N ARG A 546 -31.61 25.78 21.35
CA ARG A 546 -31.58 26.28 19.96
C ARG A 546 -31.05 25.16 19.07
N PRO A 547 -31.82 24.66 18.08
CA PRO A 547 -31.27 23.78 17.07
C PRO A 547 -30.40 24.62 16.12
N ARG A 548 -29.07 24.52 16.28
CA ARG A 548 -28.17 24.64 15.12
C ARG A 548 -28.20 23.30 14.40
N GLY A 549 -28.25 23.34 13.07
CA GLY A 549 -28.32 22.12 12.27
C GLY A 549 -26.92 21.63 11.94
N ASP A 550 -26.40 20.70 12.74
CA ASP A 550 -25.30 19.84 12.31
C ASP A 550 -25.90 18.67 11.52
N ILE A 551 -25.54 18.56 10.24
CA ILE A 551 -25.96 17.46 9.34
C ILE A 551 -24.73 16.62 8.95
N HIS A 552 -23.98 16.17 9.96
CA HIS A 552 -23.02 15.07 9.78
C HIS A 552 -23.75 13.75 9.98
N GLN A 553 -23.87 12.97 8.90
CA GLN A 553 -24.73 11.78 8.84
C GLN A 553 -24.05 10.53 9.41
N GLN A 554 -23.78 10.54 10.73
CA GLN A 554 -23.43 9.30 11.43
C GLN A 554 -24.64 8.33 11.44
N GLY A 555 -24.35 7.03 11.30
CA GLY A 555 -25.31 6.02 10.84
C GLY A 555 -26.66 5.99 11.55
N ARG A 556 -27.74 6.29 10.82
CA ARG A 556 -29.11 6.13 11.32
C ARG A 556 -29.44 4.66 11.44
N GLN A 557 -30.06 4.25 12.55
CA GLN A 557 -30.54 2.88 12.69
C GLN A 557 -31.69 2.60 11.69
N TYR A 558 -31.73 1.39 11.14
CA TYR A 558 -32.78 0.96 10.22
C TYR A 558 -34.17 0.92 10.89
N CYS A 559 -35.22 1.17 10.09
CA CYS A 559 -36.60 0.99 10.54
C CYS A 559 -36.92 -0.50 10.78
N THR A 560 -37.75 -0.79 11.79
CA THR A 560 -38.11 -2.16 12.14
C THR A 560 -38.89 -2.86 11.03
N GLN A 561 -38.70 -4.17 10.91
CA GLN A 561 -39.42 -5.07 10.00
C GLN A 561 -40.93 -4.86 10.11
N LYS A 562 -41.44 -4.79 11.35
CA LYS A 562 -42.85 -4.51 11.62
C LYS A 562 -43.30 -3.12 11.16
N CYS A 563 -42.47 -2.08 11.30
CA CYS A 563 -42.81 -0.73 10.84
C CYS A 563 -42.86 -0.65 9.31
N LEU A 564 -41.88 -1.25 8.62
CA LEU A 564 -41.82 -1.26 7.16
C LEU A 564 -42.93 -2.13 6.55
N LEU A 565 -43.30 -3.24 7.18
CA LEU A 565 -44.48 -4.03 6.79
C LEU A 565 -45.78 -3.24 7.03
N GLY A 566 -45.84 -2.44 8.10
CA GLY A 566 -46.92 -1.50 8.39
C GLY A 566 -47.10 -0.48 7.26
N LEU A 567 -46.01 0.13 6.79
CA LEU A 567 -46.03 1.07 5.66
C LEU A 567 -46.59 0.44 4.38
N VAL A 568 -46.09 -0.74 3.99
CA VAL A 568 -46.50 -1.46 2.77
C VAL A 568 -47.97 -1.87 2.82
N ARG A 569 -48.45 -2.36 3.98
CA ARG A 569 -49.84 -2.83 4.15
C ARG A 569 -50.83 -1.75 4.60
N GLY A 570 -50.41 -0.49 4.75
CA GLY A 570 -51.26 0.61 5.22
C GLY A 570 -51.70 0.52 6.68
N GLY A 571 -50.91 -0.16 7.52
CA GLY A 571 -51.20 -0.44 8.92
C GLY A 571 -50.63 0.60 9.91
N PHE A 572 -50.37 0.12 11.13
CA PHE A 572 -49.85 0.94 12.24
C PHE A 572 -48.32 1.01 12.24
N LEU A 573 -47.80 2.14 12.69
CA LEU A 573 -46.40 2.35 13.05
C LEU A 573 -46.02 1.38 14.19
N ASP A 574 -44.76 0.95 14.22
CA ASP A 574 -44.24 0.16 15.33
C ASP A 574 -43.57 1.07 16.39
N PRO A 575 -44.03 1.08 17.65
CA PRO A 575 -43.44 1.92 18.70
C PRO A 575 -41.98 1.61 19.05
N LYS A 576 -41.44 0.47 18.58
CA LYS A 576 -40.02 0.10 18.73
C LYS A 576 -39.13 0.57 17.59
N CYS A 577 -39.69 1.16 16.53
CA CYS A 577 -38.88 1.69 15.44
C CYS A 577 -38.03 2.88 15.92
N PRO A 578 -36.69 2.88 15.75
CA PRO A 578 -35.84 3.97 16.24
C PRO A 578 -36.19 5.32 15.60
N ASN A 579 -36.72 5.30 14.37
CA ASN A 579 -37.12 6.49 13.62
C ASN A 579 -38.59 6.90 13.82
N VAL A 580 -39.35 6.27 14.73
CA VAL A 580 -40.81 6.50 14.89
C VAL A 580 -41.18 7.97 15.12
N ALA A 581 -40.34 8.72 15.84
CA ALA A 581 -40.55 10.15 16.08
C ALA A 581 -40.45 10.99 14.79
N LEU A 582 -39.58 10.59 13.85
CA LEU A 582 -39.42 11.24 12.54
C LEU A 582 -40.65 10.97 11.66
N HIS A 583 -41.15 9.73 11.68
CA HIS A 583 -42.38 9.37 10.97
C HIS A 583 -43.59 10.19 11.48
N CYS A 584 -43.68 10.41 12.80
CA CYS A 584 -44.75 11.18 13.43
C CYS A 584 -44.58 12.71 13.35
N SER A 585 -43.43 13.22 12.93
CA SER A 585 -43.08 14.65 13.07
C SER A 585 -44.05 15.62 12.37
N ASN A 586 -44.75 15.15 11.32
CA ASN A 586 -45.76 15.93 10.60
C ASN A 586 -47.20 15.77 11.15
N ARG A 587 -47.49 14.75 11.97
CA ARG A 587 -48.81 14.50 12.60
C ARG A 587 -48.65 13.67 13.90
N PRO A 588 -48.63 14.29 15.10
CA PRO A 588 -48.39 13.58 16.36
C PRO A 588 -49.58 12.77 16.91
N THR A 589 -50.72 12.74 16.21
CA THR A 589 -52.00 12.19 16.72
C THR A 589 -52.47 10.90 16.03
N GLN A 590 -51.66 10.30 15.15
CA GLN A 590 -52.03 9.08 14.42
C GLN A 590 -51.02 7.96 14.67
N ALA A 591 -51.50 6.79 15.08
CA ALA A 591 -50.68 5.56 15.19
C ALA A 591 -50.40 4.91 13.82
N CYS A 592 -50.88 5.49 12.72
CA CYS A 592 -50.73 5.01 11.35
C CYS A 592 -49.64 5.81 10.62
N HIS A 593 -49.12 5.26 9.52
CA HIS A 593 -48.15 5.97 8.68
C HIS A 593 -48.77 7.23 8.05
N PRO A 594 -48.05 8.38 7.99
CA PRO A 594 -48.56 9.64 7.43
C PRO A 594 -48.67 9.65 5.89
N VAL A 595 -48.17 8.61 5.24
CA VAL A 595 -48.16 8.40 3.79
C VAL A 595 -48.54 6.95 3.48
N SER A 596 -49.28 6.74 2.39
CA SER A 596 -49.47 5.41 1.81
C SER A 596 -48.20 4.94 1.10
N HIS A 597 -48.03 3.63 0.94
CA HIS A 597 -46.90 3.02 0.24
C HIS A 597 -46.61 3.65 -1.14
N GLY A 598 -47.62 3.80 -1.99
CA GLY A 598 -47.44 4.45 -3.31
C GLY A 598 -47.02 5.93 -3.22
N LYS A 599 -47.50 6.68 -2.22
CA LYS A 599 -47.05 8.06 -1.98
C LYS A 599 -45.62 8.11 -1.42
N TRP A 600 -45.24 7.15 -0.57
CA TRP A 600 -43.88 6.99 -0.07
C TRP A 600 -42.90 6.70 -1.21
N LEU A 601 -43.24 5.79 -2.13
CA LEU A 601 -42.38 5.44 -3.27
C LEU A 601 -42.23 6.62 -4.24
N ALA A 602 -43.31 7.37 -4.51
CA ALA A 602 -43.26 8.58 -5.32
C ALA A 602 -42.48 9.74 -4.66
N LEU A 603 -42.38 9.77 -3.32
CA LEU A 603 -41.52 10.72 -2.61
C LEU A 603 -40.05 10.28 -2.64
N LEU A 604 -39.77 8.98 -2.55
CA LEU A 604 -38.42 8.43 -2.71
C LEU A 604 -37.89 8.67 -4.12
N GLN A 605 -38.71 8.39 -5.14
CA GLN A 605 -38.37 8.69 -6.54
C GLN A 605 -38.01 10.17 -6.72
N LYS A 606 -38.80 11.10 -6.15
CA LYS A 606 -38.51 12.54 -6.20
C LYS A 606 -37.27 12.97 -5.42
N GLN A 607 -36.87 12.22 -4.40
CA GLN A 607 -35.58 12.43 -3.73
C GLN A 607 -34.43 12.05 -4.67
N LEU A 608 -34.49 10.86 -5.28
CA LEU A 608 -33.47 10.37 -6.23
C LEU A 608 -33.37 11.22 -7.51
N GLU A 609 -34.52 11.69 -8.03
CA GLU A 609 -34.59 12.64 -9.15
C GLU A 609 -33.86 13.96 -8.83
N ARG A 610 -33.93 14.43 -7.58
CA ARG A 610 -33.19 15.61 -7.11
C ARG A 610 -31.71 15.31 -6.86
N SER A 611 -31.38 14.27 -6.10
CA SER A 611 -30.00 13.92 -5.77
C SER A 611 -29.86 12.43 -5.43
N LEU A 612 -28.80 11.80 -5.95
CA LEU A 612 -28.34 10.47 -5.55
C LEU A 612 -27.39 10.50 -4.33
N ASP A 613 -27.00 11.68 -3.86
CA ASP A 613 -26.13 11.87 -2.68
C ASP A 613 -26.95 12.10 -1.41
N GLU A 614 -28.04 12.88 -1.50
CA GLU A 614 -28.89 13.24 -0.36
C GLU A 614 -29.60 12.02 0.24
N GLY A 615 -28.99 11.41 1.26
CA GLY A 615 -29.58 10.33 2.06
C GLY A 615 -29.31 8.92 1.55
N ILE A 616 -28.27 8.72 0.73
CA ILE A 616 -27.73 7.41 0.34
C ILE A 616 -26.32 7.24 0.91
N THR A 617 -26.04 6.08 1.50
CA THR A 617 -24.70 5.70 1.98
C THR A 617 -24.30 4.36 1.37
N ARG A 618 -23.13 4.30 0.71
CA ARG A 618 -22.54 3.05 0.18
C ARG A 618 -22.19 2.09 1.33
N LEU A 619 -22.44 0.79 1.15
CA LEU A 619 -22.04 -0.25 2.10
C LEU A 619 -21.01 -1.18 1.45
N ARG A 620 -20.00 -1.64 2.19
CA ARG A 620 -18.98 -2.60 1.69
C ARG A 620 -19.57 -3.96 1.32
N GLN A 621 -20.66 -4.36 1.98
CA GLN A 621 -21.29 -5.65 1.76
C GLN A 621 -22.09 -5.62 0.44
N GLY A 622 -21.80 -6.57 -0.45
CA GLY A 622 -22.51 -6.77 -1.72
C GLY A 622 -22.64 -8.25 -2.04
N GLY A 623 -23.61 -8.59 -2.88
CA GLY A 623 -23.68 -9.89 -3.55
C GLY A 623 -22.87 -9.86 -4.85
N THR A 624 -22.63 -11.02 -5.47
CA THR A 624 -21.91 -11.10 -6.76
C THR A 624 -22.53 -10.20 -7.84
N ARG A 625 -23.87 -10.08 -7.84
CA ARG A 625 -24.64 -9.27 -8.80
C ARG A 625 -25.26 -7.99 -8.24
N SER A 626 -24.87 -7.54 -7.03
CA SER A 626 -25.42 -6.29 -6.48
C SER A 626 -24.56 -5.64 -5.39
N VAL A 627 -24.58 -4.30 -5.37
CA VAL A 627 -24.05 -3.50 -4.25
C VAL A 627 -25.17 -3.12 -3.29
N LEU A 628 -24.85 -2.88 -2.02
CA LEU A 628 -25.83 -2.44 -1.03
C LEU A 628 -25.64 -0.96 -0.64
N PHE A 629 -26.76 -0.33 -0.29
CA PHE A 629 -26.86 1.03 0.18
C PHE A 629 -27.71 1.09 1.44
N GLN A 630 -27.32 1.91 2.43
CA GLN A 630 -28.29 2.43 3.38
C GLN A 630 -29.00 3.63 2.71
N VAL A 631 -30.33 3.64 2.73
CA VAL A 631 -31.15 4.68 2.09
C VAL A 631 -32.13 5.27 3.11
N THR A 632 -32.19 6.60 3.18
CA THR A 632 -33.10 7.34 4.08
C THR A 632 -34.03 8.25 3.28
N LEU A 633 -35.36 8.05 3.37
CA LEU A 633 -36.34 9.01 2.87
C LEU A 633 -36.39 10.22 3.82
N LEU A 634 -35.73 11.31 3.44
CA LEU A 634 -35.42 12.45 4.30
C LEU A 634 -36.68 13.13 4.87
N ALA A 635 -37.75 13.21 4.08
CA ALA A 635 -39.01 13.87 4.46
C ALA A 635 -39.75 13.24 5.66
N TYR A 636 -39.43 11.99 6.02
CA TYR A 636 -40.07 11.25 7.14
C TYR A 636 -39.10 10.37 7.94
N GLY A 637 -37.81 10.34 7.60
CA GLY A 637 -36.79 9.55 8.30
C GLY A 637 -36.95 8.03 8.19
N TYR A 638 -37.58 7.51 7.13
CA TYR A 638 -37.60 6.06 6.89
C TYR A 638 -36.22 5.62 6.43
N THR A 639 -35.52 4.79 7.21
CA THR A 639 -34.19 4.25 6.90
C THR A 639 -34.28 2.76 6.60
N PHE A 640 -33.80 2.35 5.42
CA PHE A 640 -33.97 1.00 4.87
C PHE A 640 -32.78 0.62 3.96
N LEU A 641 -32.77 -0.59 3.42
CA LEU A 641 -31.71 -1.11 2.56
C LEU A 641 -32.08 -0.91 1.08
N GLY A 642 -31.12 -0.48 0.26
CA GLY A 642 -31.17 -0.54 -1.20
C GLY A 642 -30.22 -1.60 -1.73
N LYS A 643 -30.69 -2.48 -2.62
CA LYS A 643 -29.90 -3.43 -3.40
C LYS A 643 -29.81 -2.89 -4.82
N GLY A 644 -28.65 -2.36 -5.20
CA GLY A 644 -28.41 -1.76 -6.52
C GLY A 644 -27.70 -2.70 -7.47
N THR A 645 -28.01 -2.62 -8.76
CA THR A 645 -27.33 -3.42 -9.80
C THR A 645 -27.09 -2.68 -11.11
N VAL A 646 -26.19 -3.25 -11.92
CA VAL A 646 -25.78 -2.78 -13.24
C VAL A 646 -26.67 -3.35 -14.34
N ARG A 647 -26.60 -2.79 -15.56
CA ARG A 647 -27.52 -3.09 -16.68
C ARG A 647 -27.68 -4.59 -16.97
N ALA A 648 -26.59 -5.35 -16.92
CA ALA A 648 -26.55 -6.79 -17.20
C ALA A 648 -27.44 -7.68 -16.30
N PHE A 649 -27.74 -7.24 -15.07
CA PHE A 649 -28.44 -8.05 -14.05
C PHE A 649 -29.79 -7.47 -13.61
N VAL A 650 -30.30 -6.44 -14.30
CA VAL A 650 -31.63 -5.85 -14.02
C VAL A 650 -32.75 -6.90 -14.16
N SER A 651 -32.59 -7.89 -15.04
CA SER A 651 -33.50 -9.05 -15.16
C SER A 651 -33.61 -9.84 -13.86
N ASP A 652 -32.49 -10.04 -13.19
CA ASP A 652 -32.34 -10.96 -12.06
C ASP A 652 -32.91 -10.30 -10.79
N LEU A 653 -32.68 -8.99 -10.61
CA LEU A 653 -33.32 -8.18 -9.56
C LEU A 653 -34.84 -8.00 -9.81
N THR A 654 -35.27 -7.88 -11.06
CA THR A 654 -36.71 -7.81 -11.41
C THR A 654 -37.41 -9.14 -11.10
N HIS A 655 -36.73 -10.26 -11.33
CA HIS A 655 -37.21 -11.60 -10.96
C HIS A 655 -37.23 -11.80 -9.43
N GLU A 656 -36.19 -11.38 -8.71
CA GLU A 656 -36.17 -11.36 -7.25
C GLU A 656 -37.35 -10.55 -6.67
N ALA A 657 -37.65 -9.38 -7.23
CA ALA A 657 -38.84 -8.61 -6.86
C ALA A 657 -40.15 -9.40 -7.08
N ALA A 658 -40.27 -10.18 -8.17
CA ALA A 658 -41.40 -11.07 -8.38
C ALA A 658 -41.47 -12.22 -7.35
N VAL A 659 -40.32 -12.71 -6.87
CA VAL A 659 -40.23 -13.69 -5.78
C VAL A 659 -40.67 -13.08 -4.45
N TYR A 660 -40.19 -11.89 -4.08
CA TYR A 660 -40.67 -11.18 -2.89
C TYR A 660 -42.19 -10.95 -2.92
N ASN A 661 -42.75 -10.59 -4.08
CA ASN A 661 -44.20 -10.43 -4.25
C ASN A 661 -44.97 -11.75 -4.01
N ARG A 662 -44.43 -12.91 -4.44
CA ARG A 662 -45.00 -14.22 -4.07
C ARG A 662 -44.91 -14.47 -2.56
N LEU A 663 -43.78 -14.14 -1.94
CA LEU A 663 -43.51 -14.36 -0.52
C LEU A 663 -44.14 -13.30 0.40
N SER A 664 -45.08 -12.48 -0.09
CA SER A 664 -45.83 -11.49 0.69
C SER A 664 -46.38 -11.99 2.05
N PRO A 665 -46.86 -13.25 2.22
CA PRO A 665 -47.26 -13.78 3.52
C PRO A 665 -46.12 -13.92 4.55
N LEU A 666 -44.87 -14.07 4.10
CA LEU A 666 -43.68 -14.34 4.93
C LEU A 666 -42.81 -13.10 5.20
N GLN A 667 -43.04 -12.01 4.44
CA GLN A 667 -42.32 -10.75 4.58
C GLN A 667 -42.42 -10.20 6.00
N GLY A 668 -41.29 -9.76 6.56
CA GLY A 668 -41.18 -9.29 7.94
C GLY A 668 -41.21 -10.39 8.99
N ARG A 669 -41.08 -11.67 8.61
CA ARG A 669 -40.99 -12.82 9.53
C ARG A 669 -39.87 -13.81 9.17
N ASP A 670 -39.88 -14.29 7.93
CA ASP A 670 -38.93 -15.31 7.43
C ASP A 670 -38.14 -14.83 6.20
N VAL A 671 -38.55 -13.71 5.61
CA VAL A 671 -37.82 -12.95 4.57
C VAL A 671 -37.99 -11.44 4.82
N PRO A 672 -37.13 -10.56 4.30
CA PRO A 672 -37.31 -9.11 4.38
C PRO A 672 -38.62 -8.61 3.74
N VAL A 673 -39.03 -7.40 4.13
CA VAL A 673 -40.12 -6.65 3.52
C VAL A 673 -39.62 -6.00 2.25
N PHE A 674 -40.31 -6.23 1.14
CA PHE A 674 -40.04 -5.57 -0.13
C PHE A 674 -40.82 -4.25 -0.22
N LEU A 675 -40.08 -3.15 -0.43
CA LEU A 675 -40.61 -1.80 -0.45
C LEU A 675 -40.88 -1.28 -1.87
N GLY A 676 -40.38 -1.96 -2.90
CA GLY A 676 -40.47 -1.53 -4.30
C GLY A 676 -39.10 -1.54 -4.97
N ALA A 677 -39.04 -1.07 -6.22
CA ALA A 677 -37.81 -0.84 -6.96
C ALA A 677 -37.94 0.41 -7.83
N ILE A 678 -36.82 1.06 -8.12
CA ILE A 678 -36.74 2.24 -9.01
C ILE A 678 -35.64 2.00 -10.05
N ASP A 679 -35.95 2.31 -11.29
CA ASP A 679 -35.01 2.31 -12.42
C ASP A 679 -34.48 3.73 -12.60
N LEU A 680 -33.17 3.93 -12.39
CA LEU A 680 -32.54 5.25 -12.49
C LEU A 680 -32.48 5.74 -13.94
N ARG A 681 -32.56 4.83 -14.93
CA ARG A 681 -32.61 5.17 -16.35
C ARG A 681 -33.89 5.93 -16.71
N ALA A 682 -34.98 5.72 -15.96
CA ALA A 682 -36.23 6.46 -16.13
C ALA A 682 -36.12 7.95 -15.73
N MET A 683 -35.05 8.32 -15.02
CA MET A 683 -34.70 9.70 -14.66
C MET A 683 -33.33 10.13 -15.26
N ASP A 684 -32.82 9.39 -16.25
CA ASP A 684 -31.53 9.61 -16.92
C ASP A 684 -30.31 9.60 -15.96
N LYS A 685 -30.41 8.90 -14.82
CA LYS A 685 -29.32 8.83 -13.84
C LYS A 685 -28.60 7.47 -13.85
N ILE A 686 -27.32 7.55 -13.51
CA ILE A 686 -26.42 6.45 -13.19
C ILE A 686 -25.82 6.76 -11.82
N TYR A 687 -25.71 5.77 -10.94
CA TYR A 687 -24.94 5.88 -9.71
C TYR A 687 -23.57 5.20 -9.93
N TYR A 688 -22.50 5.98 -9.88
CA TYR A 688 -21.11 5.54 -9.96
C TYR A 688 -20.67 5.05 -8.57
N PHE A 689 -20.67 3.73 -8.34
CA PHE A 689 -20.42 3.17 -7.01
C PHE A 689 -18.93 3.14 -6.64
N VAL A 690 -18.14 2.54 -7.53
CA VAL A 690 -16.67 2.61 -7.66
C VAL A 690 -16.36 2.68 -9.16
N HIS A 691 -15.09 2.79 -9.55
CA HIS A 691 -14.71 2.86 -10.96
C HIS A 691 -15.33 1.70 -11.79
N ARG A 692 -15.93 2.05 -12.93
CA ARG A 692 -16.72 1.19 -13.85
C ARG A 692 -17.97 0.47 -13.31
N VAL A 693 -18.41 0.71 -12.08
CA VAL A 693 -19.64 0.09 -11.53
C VAL A 693 -20.82 1.06 -11.64
N TYR A 694 -21.51 0.97 -12.78
CA TYR A 694 -22.66 1.82 -13.15
C TYR A 694 -23.99 1.23 -12.64
N VAL A 695 -24.39 1.57 -11.42
CA VAL A 695 -25.68 1.15 -10.88
C VAL A 695 -26.80 1.94 -11.56
N VAL A 696 -27.76 1.21 -12.12
CA VAL A 696 -28.88 1.76 -12.94
C VAL A 696 -30.26 1.36 -12.43
N HIS A 697 -30.35 0.40 -11.51
CA HIS A 697 -31.61 -0.08 -10.93
C HIS A 697 -31.41 -0.41 -9.46
N ILE A 698 -32.33 0.01 -8.59
CA ILE A 698 -32.26 -0.21 -7.14
C ILE A 698 -33.58 -0.78 -6.62
N THR A 699 -33.50 -1.95 -5.97
CA THR A 699 -34.58 -2.60 -5.22
C THR A 699 -34.48 -2.22 -3.73
N PHE A 700 -35.59 -1.90 -3.09
CA PHE A 700 -35.62 -1.45 -1.69
C PHE A 700 -36.20 -2.52 -0.77
N LEU A 701 -35.50 -2.82 0.33
CA LEU A 701 -35.79 -3.88 1.28
C LEU A 701 -35.69 -3.35 2.73
N SER A 702 -36.36 -4.00 3.68
CA SER A 702 -36.05 -3.83 5.11
C SER A 702 -34.71 -4.50 5.48
N TRP A 703 -34.07 -4.06 6.56
CA TRP A 703 -32.80 -4.63 7.01
C TRP A 703 -32.95 -6.08 7.48
N GLY A 704 -32.34 -7.02 6.74
CA GLY A 704 -32.50 -8.46 6.96
C GLY A 704 -32.01 -8.93 8.33
N GLY A 705 -30.92 -8.37 8.84
CA GLY A 705 -30.29 -8.77 10.11
C GLY A 705 -28.77 -8.95 9.95
N ASP A 706 -28.12 -9.41 11.01
CA ASP A 706 -26.67 -9.59 11.01
C ASP A 706 -26.28 -10.91 10.33
N SER A 707 -25.00 -11.10 10.00
CA SER A 707 -24.53 -12.40 9.52
C SER A 707 -24.72 -13.49 10.59
N LEU A 708 -24.95 -14.73 10.17
CA LEU A 708 -25.02 -15.86 11.10
C LEU A 708 -23.71 -16.05 11.90
N ALA A 709 -22.56 -15.70 11.34
CA ALA A 709 -21.28 -15.74 12.05
C ALA A 709 -21.25 -14.76 13.23
N ASP A 710 -21.76 -13.55 13.05
CA ASP A 710 -21.78 -12.52 14.10
C ASP A 710 -22.87 -12.79 15.15
N ALA A 711 -23.97 -13.41 14.74
CA ALA A 711 -24.98 -13.94 15.65
C ALA A 711 -24.43 -15.05 16.57
N LEU A 712 -23.57 -15.94 16.04
CA LEU A 712 -22.86 -16.95 16.83
C LEU A 712 -21.84 -16.32 17.79
N LYS A 713 -20.99 -15.39 17.30
CA LYS A 713 -20.01 -14.65 18.14
C LYS A 713 -20.66 -13.89 19.31
N THR A 714 -21.87 -13.33 19.10
CA THR A 714 -22.61 -12.58 20.13
C THR A 714 -23.08 -13.47 21.28
N GLY A 715 -23.18 -14.79 21.08
CA GLY A 715 -23.61 -15.76 22.08
C GLY A 715 -25.14 -15.86 22.25
N GLY A 716 -25.59 -17.01 22.75
CA GLY A 716 -27.01 -17.28 23.05
C GLY A 716 -27.76 -18.18 22.06
N PHE A 717 -27.13 -18.58 20.94
CA PHE A 717 -27.67 -19.55 19.99
C PHE A 717 -26.63 -20.64 19.69
N THR A 718 -27.11 -21.84 19.39
CA THR A 718 -26.30 -22.94 18.85
C THR A 718 -26.63 -23.12 17.36
N ASP A 719 -25.70 -23.70 16.59
CA ASP A 719 -25.88 -24.03 15.17
C ASP A 719 -27.15 -24.84 14.93
N LYS A 720 -27.50 -25.76 15.84
CA LYS A 720 -28.73 -26.56 15.78
C LYS A 720 -30.01 -25.73 15.92
N ASN A 721 -29.98 -24.64 16.68
CA ASN A 721 -31.10 -23.69 16.75
C ASN A 721 -31.22 -22.92 15.44
N LEU A 722 -30.12 -22.36 14.93
CA LEU A 722 -30.11 -21.59 13.68
C LEU A 722 -30.48 -22.46 12.46
N GLN A 723 -29.96 -23.68 12.37
CA GLN A 723 -30.31 -24.68 11.35
C GLN A 723 -31.81 -25.01 11.38
N SER A 724 -32.39 -25.22 12.56
CA SER A 724 -33.83 -25.49 12.72
C SER A 724 -34.69 -24.31 12.23
N MET A 725 -34.25 -23.08 12.51
CA MET A 725 -34.91 -21.85 12.09
C MET A 725 -34.80 -21.63 10.58
N ALA A 726 -33.62 -21.87 9.97
CA ALA A 726 -33.39 -21.85 8.53
C ALA A 726 -34.26 -22.88 7.78
N ILE A 727 -34.28 -24.14 8.24
CA ILE A 727 -35.13 -25.20 7.71
C ILE A 727 -36.63 -24.84 7.82
N THR A 728 -37.02 -24.11 8.86
CA THR A 728 -38.40 -23.64 9.04
C THR A 728 -38.76 -22.54 8.04
N ALA A 729 -37.86 -21.59 7.78
CA ALA A 729 -38.06 -20.54 6.77
C ALA A 729 -38.17 -21.13 5.35
N LEU A 730 -37.26 -22.02 4.96
CA LEU A 730 -37.31 -22.70 3.65
C LEU A 730 -38.62 -23.49 3.45
N ARG A 731 -39.07 -24.22 4.46
CA ARG A 731 -40.37 -24.93 4.41
C ARG A 731 -41.56 -23.99 4.20
N ALA A 732 -41.51 -22.78 4.73
CA ALA A 732 -42.55 -21.77 4.49
C ALA A 732 -42.48 -21.24 3.05
N MET A 733 -41.29 -20.96 2.51
CA MET A 733 -41.11 -20.58 1.10
C MET A 733 -41.61 -21.68 0.14
N HIS A 734 -41.36 -22.95 0.46
CA HIS A 734 -41.82 -24.11 -0.31
C HIS A 734 -43.35 -24.21 -0.37
N GLN A 735 -44.06 -23.82 0.71
CA GLN A 735 -45.53 -23.79 0.75
C GLN A 735 -46.10 -22.71 -0.20
N GLU A 736 -45.49 -21.54 -0.27
CA GLU A 736 -45.82 -20.49 -1.25
C GLU A 736 -45.36 -20.83 -2.70
N GLY A 737 -44.72 -21.99 -2.89
CA GLY A 737 -44.24 -22.46 -4.18
C GLY A 737 -43.01 -21.71 -4.69
N VAL A 738 -42.03 -21.46 -3.82
CA VAL A 738 -40.73 -20.87 -4.18
C VAL A 738 -39.61 -21.83 -3.78
N VAL A 739 -38.76 -22.24 -4.73
CA VAL A 739 -37.51 -22.97 -4.47
C VAL A 739 -36.37 -21.95 -4.43
N HIS A 740 -35.50 -21.97 -3.43
CA HIS A 740 -34.43 -20.97 -3.26
C HIS A 740 -33.23 -21.21 -4.19
N LYS A 741 -32.82 -22.47 -4.36
CA LYS A 741 -31.67 -22.94 -5.17
C LYS A 741 -30.27 -22.43 -4.81
N ASP A 742 -30.15 -21.42 -3.95
CA ASP A 742 -28.89 -20.79 -3.54
C ASP A 742 -28.81 -20.69 -2.01
N VAL A 743 -28.91 -21.85 -1.36
CA VAL A 743 -29.00 -21.96 0.10
C VAL A 743 -27.59 -21.92 0.71
N LEU A 744 -26.98 -20.74 0.69
CA LEU A 744 -25.65 -20.47 1.23
C LEU A 744 -25.71 -19.81 2.62
N PHE A 745 -24.64 -19.95 3.41
CA PHE A 745 -24.55 -19.33 4.75
C PHE A 745 -24.59 -17.78 4.70
N SER A 746 -24.08 -17.20 3.62
CA SER A 746 -24.16 -15.76 3.31
C SER A 746 -25.59 -15.27 3.09
N ASN A 747 -26.47 -16.15 2.60
CA ASN A 747 -27.82 -15.83 2.15
C ASN A 747 -28.86 -16.03 3.29
N MET A 748 -28.36 -16.27 4.51
CA MET A 748 -29.11 -16.38 5.75
C MET A 748 -28.65 -15.27 6.70
N LEU A 749 -29.59 -14.46 7.20
CA LEU A 749 -29.31 -13.39 8.17
C LEU A 749 -30.06 -13.62 9.47
N PHE A 750 -29.46 -13.33 10.62
CA PHE A 750 -30.15 -13.40 11.90
C PHE A 750 -30.78 -12.04 12.27
N ASN A 751 -32.10 -11.99 12.28
CA ASN A 751 -32.83 -10.80 12.63
C ASN A 751 -33.14 -10.74 14.14
N ARG A 752 -32.49 -9.80 14.86
CA ARG A 752 -32.66 -9.63 16.32
C ARG A 752 -34.06 -9.17 16.74
N GLU A 753 -34.80 -8.44 15.89
CA GLU A 753 -36.15 -7.93 16.20
C GLU A 753 -37.17 -9.08 16.28
N VAL A 754 -37.23 -9.91 15.24
CA VAL A 754 -38.18 -11.04 15.14
C VAL A 754 -37.62 -12.33 15.74
N LYS A 755 -36.33 -12.36 16.11
CA LYS A 755 -35.58 -13.54 16.59
C LYS A 755 -35.72 -14.73 15.63
N ARG A 756 -35.51 -14.48 14.33
CA ARG A 756 -35.57 -15.49 13.26
C ARG A 756 -34.41 -15.35 12.28
N VAL A 757 -34.09 -16.47 11.63
CA VAL A 757 -33.28 -16.46 10.41
C VAL A 757 -34.18 -15.97 9.27
N MET A 758 -33.73 -14.94 8.55
CA MET A 758 -34.32 -14.49 7.30
C MET A 758 -33.53 -15.02 6.12
N MET A 759 -34.23 -15.48 5.08
CA MET A 759 -33.64 -15.83 3.79
C MET A 759 -33.58 -14.58 2.90
N ILE A 760 -32.51 -14.45 2.12
CA ILE A 760 -32.28 -13.35 1.17
C ILE A 760 -31.69 -13.88 -0.16
N ASP A 761 -31.55 -12.99 -1.13
CA ASP A 761 -30.89 -13.22 -2.42
C ASP A 761 -31.63 -14.24 -3.32
N PHE A 762 -32.78 -13.81 -3.85
CA PHE A 762 -33.68 -14.69 -4.61
C PHE A 762 -33.48 -14.64 -6.14
N GLU A 763 -32.37 -14.09 -6.61
CA GLU A 763 -32.03 -14.04 -8.05
C GLU A 763 -32.04 -15.42 -8.74
N ARG A 764 -31.59 -16.48 -8.06
CA ARG A 764 -31.56 -17.86 -8.58
C ARG A 764 -32.82 -18.67 -8.24
N ALA A 765 -33.74 -18.10 -7.46
CA ALA A 765 -34.92 -18.80 -6.97
C ALA A 765 -35.90 -19.12 -8.12
N VAL A 766 -36.72 -20.17 -7.96
CA VAL A 766 -37.70 -20.57 -8.98
C VAL A 766 -39.12 -20.52 -8.43
N LEU A 767 -39.95 -19.73 -9.13
CA LEU A 767 -41.40 -19.68 -8.92
C LEU A 767 -42.07 -20.93 -9.49
N VAL A 768 -42.63 -21.73 -8.59
CA VAL A 768 -43.38 -22.94 -8.86
C VAL A 768 -44.89 -22.66 -8.72
N LYS A 769 -45.73 -23.50 -9.33
CA LYS A 769 -47.16 -23.53 -9.05
C LYS A 769 -47.37 -24.22 -7.70
N PRO A 770 -47.89 -23.54 -6.65
CA PRO A 770 -48.00 -24.12 -5.32
C PRO A 770 -48.82 -25.42 -5.36
N PRO A 771 -48.48 -26.42 -4.52
CA PRO A 771 -49.19 -27.69 -4.50
C PRO A 771 -50.67 -27.45 -4.18
N ARG A 772 -51.56 -27.84 -5.10
CA ARG A 772 -53.00 -27.75 -4.86
C ARG A 772 -53.35 -28.57 -3.62
N PRO A 773 -54.16 -28.05 -2.68
CA PRO A 773 -54.73 -28.87 -1.62
C PRO A 773 -55.44 -30.09 -2.25
N PRO A 774 -55.27 -31.30 -1.70
CA PRO A 774 -56.03 -32.45 -2.16
C PRO A 774 -57.52 -32.16 -1.93
N LEU A 775 -58.32 -32.29 -3.00
CA LEU A 775 -59.77 -32.28 -2.86
C LEU A 775 -60.20 -33.42 -1.92
N ALA A 776 -61.25 -33.16 -1.13
CA ALA A 776 -61.63 -33.99 0.02
C ALA A 776 -61.79 -35.48 -0.32
N GLN A 777 -61.59 -36.34 0.70
CA GLN A 777 -61.56 -37.80 0.57
C GLN A 777 -62.76 -38.35 -0.22
N LEU A 778 -62.46 -39.00 -1.35
CA LEU A 778 -63.45 -39.77 -2.10
C LEU A 778 -63.86 -41.01 -1.31
N VAL A 779 -65.05 -40.96 -0.71
CA VAL A 779 -65.66 -42.11 -0.01
C VAL A 779 -65.88 -43.25 -1.02
N PRO A 780 -65.39 -44.49 -0.75
CA PRO A 780 -65.28 -45.54 -1.77
C PRO A 780 -66.62 -46.22 -2.06
N ASN A 781 -67.40 -45.63 -2.98
CA ASN A 781 -68.69 -46.18 -3.39
C ASN A 781 -68.52 -47.36 -4.36
N LYS A 782 -68.86 -48.57 -3.91
CA LYS A 782 -68.62 -49.84 -4.64
C LYS A 782 -69.55 -49.99 -5.86
N ARG A 783 -69.01 -49.94 -7.08
CA ARG A 783 -69.61 -50.62 -8.26
C ARG A 783 -68.55 -50.96 -9.32
N ARG A 784 -68.43 -52.24 -9.67
CA ARG A 784 -67.60 -52.70 -10.81
C ARG A 784 -68.28 -52.31 -12.14
N ARG A 785 -67.52 -51.73 -13.06
CA ARG A 785 -67.69 -51.89 -14.52
C ARG A 785 -66.35 -52.28 -15.14
N LYS A 786 -66.40 -52.95 -16.30
CA LYS A 786 -65.23 -53.42 -17.05
C LYS A 786 -64.55 -52.25 -17.80
N PRO A 787 -63.27 -52.37 -18.20
CA PRO A 787 -62.59 -51.33 -18.95
C PRO A 787 -63.08 -51.24 -20.39
N GLU A 788 -63.12 -50.02 -20.91
CA GLU A 788 -63.06 -49.69 -22.34
C GLU A 788 -61.84 -48.78 -22.55
N GLU A 789 -61.23 -48.84 -23.72
CA GLU A 789 -59.92 -48.22 -23.99
C GLU A 789 -60.08 -46.74 -24.41
N THR A 790 -59.24 -45.85 -23.88
CA THR A 790 -59.03 -44.51 -24.48
C THR A 790 -57.64 -43.98 -24.11
N GLU A 791 -57.01 -43.22 -25.02
CA GLU A 791 -55.56 -42.96 -25.02
C GLU A 791 -55.01 -42.15 -23.83
N CYS A 792 -53.89 -42.60 -23.28
CA CYS A 792 -53.14 -41.90 -22.23
C CYS A 792 -52.04 -40.99 -22.81
N LYS A 793 -52.38 -39.74 -23.19
CA LYS A 793 -51.41 -38.76 -23.75
C LYS A 793 -51.45 -37.34 -23.13
N LYS A 794 -51.76 -37.20 -21.83
CA LYS A 794 -51.64 -35.90 -21.09
C LYS A 794 -51.03 -35.95 -19.68
N THR A 795 -50.61 -37.12 -19.18
CA THR A 795 -50.16 -37.31 -17.79
C THR A 795 -48.64 -37.15 -17.57
N ALA A 796 -47.82 -37.49 -18.57
CA ALA A 796 -46.36 -37.52 -18.43
C ALA A 796 -45.74 -36.15 -18.07
N THR A 797 -46.15 -35.07 -18.73
CA THR A 797 -45.61 -33.72 -18.50
C THR A 797 -45.96 -33.15 -17.13
N SER A 798 -47.08 -33.57 -16.53
CA SER A 798 -47.45 -33.21 -15.16
C SER A 798 -46.61 -33.96 -14.14
N SER A 799 -46.44 -35.28 -14.33
CA SER A 799 -45.59 -36.14 -13.50
C SER A 799 -44.13 -35.65 -13.44
N CYS A 800 -43.54 -35.32 -14.60
CA CYS A 800 -42.17 -34.79 -14.69
C CYS A 800 -41.98 -33.49 -13.90
N ASN A 801 -42.92 -32.54 -14.03
CA ASN A 801 -42.85 -31.28 -13.28
C ASN A 801 -43.03 -31.47 -11.77
N ILE A 802 -43.94 -32.35 -11.33
CA ILE A 802 -44.13 -32.64 -9.89
C ILE A 802 -42.87 -33.26 -9.28
N ARG A 803 -42.17 -34.17 -9.99
CA ARG A 803 -40.89 -34.73 -9.55
C ARG A 803 -39.80 -33.65 -9.41
N ARG A 804 -39.57 -32.85 -10.45
CA ARG A 804 -38.59 -31.74 -10.44
C ARG A 804 -38.82 -30.70 -9.33
N VAL A 805 -40.07 -30.51 -8.93
CA VAL A 805 -40.45 -29.63 -7.80
C VAL A 805 -40.10 -30.27 -6.46
N GLY A 806 -40.43 -31.55 -6.26
CA GLY A 806 -40.04 -32.29 -5.05
C GLY A 806 -38.53 -32.44 -4.89
N GLU A 807 -37.81 -32.63 -6.00
CA GLU A 807 -36.34 -32.61 -6.07
C GLU A 807 -35.78 -31.25 -5.62
N GLY A 808 -36.32 -30.14 -6.13
CA GLY A 808 -35.91 -28.78 -5.73
C GLY A 808 -36.12 -28.49 -4.25
N PHE A 809 -37.31 -28.77 -3.71
CA PHE A 809 -37.59 -28.60 -2.28
C PHE A 809 -36.70 -29.49 -1.40
N SER A 810 -36.43 -30.72 -1.83
CA SER A 810 -35.55 -31.64 -1.10
C SER A 810 -34.10 -31.16 -1.10
N LYS A 811 -33.63 -30.56 -2.21
CA LYS A 811 -32.28 -30.01 -2.31
C LYS A 811 -32.07 -28.82 -1.39
N ASP A 812 -32.96 -27.82 -1.40
CA ASP A 812 -32.85 -26.64 -0.51
C ASP A 812 -32.66 -27.06 0.98
N ILE A 813 -33.38 -28.08 1.43
CA ILE A 813 -33.31 -28.62 2.81
C ILE A 813 -32.05 -29.49 3.04
N LEU A 814 -31.49 -30.10 2.00
CA LEU A 814 -30.22 -30.82 2.08
C LEU A 814 -29.05 -29.82 2.19
N ASP A 815 -29.00 -28.84 1.28
CA ASP A 815 -27.98 -27.80 1.21
C ASP A 815 -27.93 -27.02 2.54
N ALA A 816 -29.10 -26.63 3.09
CA ALA A 816 -29.21 -26.03 4.42
C ALA A 816 -28.60 -26.90 5.53
N LYS A 817 -28.73 -28.22 5.48
CA LYS A 817 -28.15 -29.11 6.50
C LYS A 817 -26.64 -29.21 6.36
N MET A 818 -26.14 -29.34 5.14
CA MET A 818 -24.70 -29.43 4.86
C MET A 818 -23.97 -28.16 5.31
N VAL A 819 -24.53 -26.98 5.04
CA VAL A 819 -23.96 -25.68 5.48
C VAL A 819 -23.65 -25.64 6.98
N PHE A 820 -24.55 -26.14 7.83
CA PHE A 820 -24.32 -26.18 9.28
C PHE A 820 -23.49 -27.40 9.75
N TRP A 821 -23.41 -28.49 8.98
CA TRP A 821 -22.49 -29.60 9.26
C TRP A 821 -21.02 -29.21 9.01
N ASP A 822 -20.77 -28.42 7.96
CA ASP A 822 -19.45 -27.86 7.67
C ASP A 822 -18.95 -26.92 8.78
N LEU A 823 -19.85 -26.28 9.52
CA LEU A 823 -19.53 -25.42 10.66
C LEU A 823 -19.18 -26.23 11.91
N ASP A 824 -20.00 -27.23 12.27
CA ASP A 824 -19.69 -28.23 13.32
C ASP A 824 -18.31 -28.88 13.07
N SER A 825 -17.90 -29.04 11.80
CA SER A 825 -16.60 -29.60 11.40
C SER A 825 -15.43 -28.61 11.43
N ARG A 826 -15.64 -27.33 11.10
CA ARG A 826 -14.56 -26.31 11.06
C ARG A 826 -14.27 -25.68 12.43
N TYR A 827 -15.28 -25.60 13.31
CA TYR A 827 -15.13 -25.17 14.70
C TYR A 827 -15.07 -26.38 15.66
N GLY A 828 -14.41 -27.46 15.22
CA GLY A 828 -14.33 -28.72 15.95
C GLY A 828 -13.82 -28.55 17.38
N ILE A 829 -14.74 -28.59 18.34
CA ILE A 829 -14.46 -28.42 19.76
C ILE A 829 -13.56 -29.57 20.22
N ALA A 830 -12.33 -29.24 20.62
CA ALA A 830 -11.50 -30.12 21.43
C ALA A 830 -12.26 -30.41 22.74
N LYS A 831 -12.49 -31.70 23.01
CA LYS A 831 -13.15 -32.19 24.24
C LYS A 831 -12.25 -32.11 25.46
#